data_AF-A0A7D5R6K4-F1
#
_entry.id   AF-A0A7D5R6K4-F1
#
_cell.length_a   1.000
_cell.length_b   1.000
_cell.length_c   1.000
_cell.angle_alpha   90.00
_cell.angle_beta   90.00
_cell.angle_gamma   90.00
#
_symmetry.space_group_name_H-M   'P 1'
#
loop_
_entity.id
_entity.type
_entity.pdbx_description
1 polymer ?
#
loop_
_entity_poly.entity_id
_entity_poly.type
_entity_poly.pdbx_seq_one_letter_code
_entity_poly.pdbx_strand_id
1 'polypeptide(L)'
;MEHLTSRELIEKIESLIATSDDDTGKLENILSSLKKDAPLAYSDWAYIQNKLEQESELSDSEVNSQKYADLISKLIEQGFGDTDRLRYILHSIQQEKPLHTSDKNFLEQTSKSYYSKQVSQDASSSDSFSEQLKSKRAELESLKKTYDDSKKGYMQEKIELEEKIFQQQKELEKLSKEKDSTKTESTQTDKIIEHANLEEQIQQQQEELKQKSRDYEIASKRASLEKARLEEQIKLQQTAIEELVNDRDESQRKMLLEQTKLEKAKLEEKIASQQTDLEKLIVERDLLKNKNRTEQDNLEKVRLEEQIRAQEAELEQLASDYETLLNKTASEKLTLEEKVNTLQSEMKSMSSETQQLEKNFLNEKATLEAEIKSQQAHLESLRLSDNSSVLDVGQQDKNAELNMLVEDYKHKSAELAQIAKEYDETRAKAESEKAALEEKVQSMHTQLESLKSQDSSMLEAQLQTKSAELAQIAKEYDETRAKAESEKTALEEKVQSMHTQLESLKSQDSSMLEAQLQTKSAELAQIAKEYDETRAKAESEKTALEEKVQSMHTQLESLKSQDSSMLEAQLQTKSAELAQITQKYDETRAKAESEKTALEKQVQSMHTQLESLKSQDSSMLKSESIEKSVKDKKHSFLSKLLKSEIKQPLESSDDIYHTDKLLEAQLREAVAKDEINSTLRNQQAKLLELMEQREAAEKKALLISPVLAKQIKTLEEELTKLNHTRELAEQRAFKKKQELENEIQIAKEREFEQTSLASSLELQKTELEKIRVEHESRIINLGQEEAKLLDQIKREKQQIQNLLKTQGELRSHVSKSSEEIQEEIKQLEAQLFSLVTEYAEKPISTEILDTLENLSKKLQRLLDEIPK
;
A
#
# COMPACT_ATOMS: atom_id res chain seq x y z
N MET A 1 34.48 -1.47 -8.66
CA MET A 1 34.38 -2.94 -8.54
C MET A 1 35.77 -3.54 -8.31
N GLU A 2 36.45 -3.22 -7.21
CA GLU A 2 37.81 -3.72 -6.92
C GLU A 2 37.85 -4.90 -5.93
N HIS A 3 36.70 -5.47 -5.53
CA HIS A 3 36.64 -6.50 -4.48
C HIS A 3 35.62 -7.63 -4.73
N LEU A 4 35.45 -8.10 -5.97
CA LEU A 4 34.74 -9.37 -6.18
C LEU A 4 35.75 -10.51 -6.08
N THR A 5 35.54 -11.43 -5.15
CA THR A 5 36.32 -12.66 -5.05
C THR A 5 36.03 -13.57 -6.24
N SER A 6 36.98 -14.42 -6.64
CA SER A 6 36.81 -15.34 -7.78
C SER A 6 35.55 -16.21 -7.67
N ARG A 7 35.13 -16.52 -6.44
CA ARG A 7 33.93 -17.30 -6.15
C ARG A 7 32.64 -16.53 -6.43
N GLU A 8 32.57 -15.27 -6.01
CA GLU A 8 31.42 -14.40 -6.30
C GLU A 8 31.31 -14.10 -7.79
N LEU A 9 32.44 -13.99 -8.49
CA LEU A 9 32.46 -13.81 -9.94
C LEU A 9 31.93 -15.06 -10.67
N ILE A 10 32.27 -16.26 -10.20
CA ILE A 10 31.75 -17.53 -10.74
C ILE A 10 30.24 -17.61 -10.57
N GLU A 11 29.71 -17.33 -9.38
CA GLU A 11 28.26 -17.37 -9.11
C GLU A 11 27.48 -16.39 -9.99
N LYS A 12 28.02 -15.18 -10.19
CA LYS A 12 27.41 -14.17 -11.07
C LYS A 12 27.46 -14.54 -12.56
N ILE A 13 28.51 -15.21 -13.00
CA ILE A 13 28.59 -15.69 -14.40
C ILE A 13 27.63 -16.87 -14.60
N GLU A 14 27.47 -17.75 -13.61
CA GLU A 14 26.48 -18.84 -13.65
C GLU A 14 25.04 -18.31 -13.69
N SER A 15 24.73 -17.22 -12.96
CA SER A 15 23.42 -16.56 -13.07
C SER A 15 23.20 -15.93 -14.44
N LEU A 16 24.21 -15.25 -14.99
CA LEU A 16 24.15 -14.65 -16.35
C LEU A 16 23.93 -15.70 -17.45
N ILE A 17 24.53 -16.89 -17.31
CA ILE A 17 24.30 -18.01 -18.24
C ILE A 17 22.87 -18.53 -18.13
N ALA A 18 22.28 -18.51 -16.93
CA ALA A 18 20.92 -18.97 -16.71
C ALA A 18 19.85 -17.98 -17.20
N THR A 19 20.14 -16.68 -17.23
CA THR A 19 19.19 -15.61 -17.58
C THR A 19 19.33 -15.07 -19.01
N SER A 20 20.47 -15.23 -19.67
CA SER A 20 20.71 -14.63 -20.99
C SER A 20 20.62 -15.63 -22.15
N ASP A 21 19.79 -15.30 -23.15
CA ASP A 21 19.62 -16.09 -24.39
C ASP A 21 20.73 -15.88 -25.44
N ASP A 22 21.60 -14.88 -25.26
CA ASP A 22 22.61 -14.49 -26.25
C ASP A 22 24.02 -14.48 -25.64
N ASP A 23 24.94 -15.25 -26.26
CA ASP A 23 26.39 -15.34 -25.98
C ASP A 23 26.83 -16.28 -24.82
N THR A 24 26.03 -17.30 -24.49
CA THR A 24 26.33 -18.35 -23.48
C THR A 24 27.70 -19.03 -23.69
N GLY A 25 28.09 -19.31 -24.94
CA GLY A 25 29.36 -19.99 -25.23
C GLY A 25 30.60 -19.19 -24.82
N LYS A 26 30.54 -17.86 -24.83
CA LYS A 26 31.65 -17.01 -24.36
C LYS A 26 31.71 -17.00 -22.82
N LEU A 27 30.56 -16.88 -22.16
CA LEU A 27 30.47 -16.93 -20.69
C LEU A 27 30.90 -18.30 -20.14
N GLU A 28 30.56 -19.41 -20.82
CA GLU A 28 31.00 -20.76 -20.45
C GLU A 28 32.52 -20.96 -20.58
N ASN A 29 33.13 -20.39 -21.62
CA ASN A 29 34.58 -20.41 -21.79
C ASN A 29 35.29 -19.61 -20.68
N ILE A 30 34.71 -18.48 -20.29
CA ILE A 30 35.24 -17.65 -19.21
C ILE A 30 35.07 -18.36 -17.86
N LEU A 31 33.90 -18.95 -17.60
CA LEU A 31 33.62 -19.78 -16.43
C LEU A 31 34.58 -20.96 -16.32
N SER A 32 34.85 -21.64 -17.43
CA SER A 32 35.79 -22.76 -17.51
C SER A 32 37.23 -22.35 -17.23
N SER A 33 37.61 -21.13 -17.60
CA SER A 33 38.94 -20.57 -17.32
C SER A 33 39.06 -20.18 -15.85
N LEU A 34 38.02 -19.57 -15.28
CA LEU A 34 37.93 -19.22 -13.85
C LEU A 34 37.95 -20.45 -12.94
N LYS A 35 37.23 -21.52 -13.28
CA LYS A 35 37.22 -22.78 -12.51
C LYS A 35 38.57 -23.52 -12.53
N LYS A 36 39.47 -23.16 -13.43
CA LYS A 36 40.84 -23.69 -13.53
C LYS A 36 41.89 -22.79 -12.87
N ASP A 37 41.45 -21.76 -12.13
CA ASP A 37 42.30 -20.71 -11.53
C ASP A 37 43.19 -20.00 -12.56
N ALA A 38 42.79 -19.97 -13.83
CA ALA A 38 43.52 -19.26 -14.87
C ALA A 38 43.22 -17.75 -14.81
N PRO A 39 44.22 -16.87 -14.97
CA PRO A 39 43.99 -15.43 -15.02
C PRO A 39 43.14 -15.07 -16.25
N LEU A 40 42.06 -14.32 -16.02
CA LEU A 40 41.20 -13.81 -17.07
C LEU A 40 41.96 -12.87 -18.01
N ALA A 41 41.72 -13.01 -19.32
CA ALA A 41 42.14 -12.02 -20.29
C ALA A 41 41.38 -10.70 -20.05
N TYR A 42 42.04 -9.56 -20.30
CA TYR A 42 41.43 -8.24 -20.11
C TYR A 42 40.14 -8.05 -20.93
N SER A 43 40.08 -8.65 -22.13
CA SER A 43 38.87 -8.64 -22.97
C SER A 43 37.68 -9.35 -22.33
N ASP A 44 37.94 -10.42 -21.59
CA ASP A 44 36.92 -11.23 -20.93
C ASP A 44 36.46 -10.55 -19.64
N TRP A 45 37.40 -9.94 -18.92
CA TRP A 45 37.08 -9.12 -17.75
C TRP A 45 36.24 -7.90 -18.12
N ALA A 46 36.62 -7.15 -19.16
CA ALA A 46 35.86 -5.99 -19.65
C ALA A 46 34.46 -6.39 -20.15
N TYR A 47 34.35 -7.58 -20.76
CA TYR A 47 33.08 -8.14 -21.20
C TYR A 47 32.15 -8.47 -20.02
N ILE A 48 32.66 -9.15 -18.99
CA ILE A 48 31.90 -9.45 -17.78
C ILE A 48 31.48 -8.17 -17.07
N GLN A 49 32.39 -7.19 -16.96
CA GLN A 49 32.07 -5.93 -16.29
C GLN A 49 30.92 -5.21 -16.99
N ASN A 50 30.94 -5.12 -18.33
CA ASN A 50 29.87 -4.48 -19.09
C ASN A 50 28.53 -5.24 -18.94
N LYS A 51 28.56 -6.58 -18.93
CA LYS A 51 27.36 -7.40 -18.69
C LYS A 51 26.79 -7.25 -17.27
N LEU A 52 27.64 -7.13 -16.26
CA LEU A 52 27.22 -6.88 -14.89
C LEU A 52 26.71 -5.45 -14.67
N GLU A 53 27.29 -4.47 -15.36
CA GLU A 53 26.80 -3.09 -15.35
C GLU A 53 25.41 -3.00 -16.03
N GLN A 54 25.17 -3.77 -17.09
CA GLN A 54 23.84 -3.89 -17.70
C GLN A 54 22.80 -4.56 -16.79
N GLU A 55 23.18 -5.58 -16.00
CA GLU A 55 22.27 -6.16 -14.98
C GLU A 55 21.95 -5.16 -13.87
N SER A 56 22.89 -4.30 -13.48
CA SER A 56 22.63 -3.27 -12.46
C SER A 56 21.65 -2.18 -12.92
N GLU A 57 21.55 -1.91 -14.23
CA GLU A 57 20.51 -1.03 -14.79
C GLU A 57 19.12 -1.70 -14.85
N LEU A 58 19.06 -3.03 -14.80
CA LEU A 58 17.81 -3.81 -14.77
C LEU A 58 17.29 -4.06 -13.35
N SER A 59 18.13 -4.00 -12.31
CA SER A 59 17.71 -4.19 -10.91
C SER A 59 17.07 -2.96 -10.24
N ASP A 60 17.11 -1.78 -10.89
CA ASP A 60 16.45 -0.57 -10.39
C ASP A 60 14.93 -0.52 -10.72
N SER A 61 14.36 -1.57 -11.34
CA SER A 61 12.95 -1.59 -11.73
C SER A 61 11.98 -1.81 -10.56
N GLU A 62 12.39 -2.45 -9.48
CA GLU A 62 11.48 -2.70 -8.33
C GLU A 62 11.31 -1.45 -7.44
N VAL A 63 12.39 -0.70 -7.20
CA VAL A 63 12.35 0.47 -6.29
C VAL A 63 11.67 1.69 -6.94
N ASN A 64 11.70 1.80 -8.27
CA ASN A 64 11.11 2.94 -8.98
C ASN A 64 9.61 2.74 -9.28
N SER A 65 9.16 1.48 -9.43
CA SER A 65 7.75 1.15 -9.74
C SER A 65 6.78 1.63 -8.67
N GLN A 66 7.13 1.50 -7.40
CA GLN A 66 6.31 1.96 -6.28
C GLN A 66 6.19 3.50 -6.25
N LYS A 67 7.29 4.20 -6.52
CA LYS A 67 7.32 5.67 -6.56
C LYS A 67 6.47 6.24 -7.71
N TYR A 68 6.43 5.55 -8.86
CA TYR A 68 5.53 5.90 -9.96
C TYR A 68 4.07 5.57 -9.64
N ALA A 69 3.80 4.45 -8.96
CA ALA A 69 2.44 4.10 -8.55
C ALA A 69 1.80 5.15 -7.62
N ASP A 70 2.56 5.64 -6.63
CA ASP A 70 2.11 6.69 -5.72
C ASP A 70 1.88 8.02 -6.44
N LEU A 71 2.78 8.38 -7.37
CA LEU A 71 2.65 9.61 -8.17
C LEU A 71 1.44 9.53 -9.10
N ILE A 72 1.21 8.41 -9.78
CA ILE A 72 0.08 8.19 -10.67
C ILE A 72 -1.24 8.23 -9.89
N SER A 73 -1.28 7.64 -8.69
CA SER A 73 -2.45 7.66 -7.82
C SER A 73 -2.81 9.09 -7.42
N LYS A 74 -1.82 9.91 -7.05
CA LYS A 74 -2.02 11.36 -6.78
C LYS A 74 -2.49 12.14 -8.01
N LEU A 75 -1.97 11.83 -9.20
CA LEU A 75 -2.39 12.47 -10.44
C LEU A 75 -3.86 12.11 -10.77
N ILE A 76 -4.27 10.85 -10.57
CA ILE A 76 -5.65 10.40 -10.74
C ILE A 76 -6.58 11.09 -9.74
N GLU A 77 -6.22 11.13 -8.46
CA GLU A 77 -7.03 11.74 -7.40
C GLU A 77 -7.23 13.24 -7.61
N GLN A 78 -6.21 13.94 -8.11
CA GLN A 78 -6.27 15.37 -8.39
C GLN A 78 -6.79 15.70 -9.81
N GLY A 79 -7.22 14.69 -10.57
CA GLY A 79 -7.79 14.85 -11.92
C GLY A 79 -6.79 15.43 -12.92
N PHE A 80 -5.51 15.09 -12.78
CA PHE A 80 -4.41 15.66 -13.55
C PHE A 80 -3.91 14.69 -14.62
N GLY A 81 -4.18 15.00 -15.88
CA GLY A 81 -3.90 14.13 -17.02
C GLY A 81 -5.09 13.24 -17.39
N ASP A 82 -4.87 12.35 -18.35
CA ASP A 82 -5.86 11.36 -18.77
C ASP A 82 -5.97 10.23 -17.73
N THR A 83 -7.05 10.26 -16.96
CA THR A 83 -7.31 9.34 -15.84
C THR A 83 -7.36 7.88 -16.28
N ASP A 84 -7.91 7.59 -17.46
CA ASP A 84 -8.04 6.22 -17.95
C ASP A 84 -6.71 5.67 -18.40
N ARG A 85 -5.91 6.51 -19.08
CA ARG A 85 -4.53 6.18 -19.41
C ARG A 85 -3.67 6.02 -18.16
N LEU A 86 -3.81 6.90 -17.17
CA LEU A 86 -3.12 6.77 -15.88
C LEU A 86 -3.52 5.50 -15.13
N ARG A 87 -4.80 5.12 -15.13
CA ARG A 87 -5.29 3.86 -14.55
C ARG A 87 -4.73 2.65 -15.27
N TYR A 88 -4.66 2.69 -16.60
CA TYR A 88 -4.04 1.63 -17.40
C TYR A 88 -2.55 1.48 -17.08
N ILE A 89 -1.83 2.60 -16.96
CA ILE A 89 -0.41 2.63 -16.60
C ILE A 89 -0.21 2.10 -15.17
N LEU A 90 -1.03 2.55 -14.21
CA LEU A 90 -0.99 2.06 -12.82
C LEU A 90 -1.24 0.56 -12.74
N HIS A 91 -2.25 0.07 -13.45
CA HIS A 91 -2.56 -1.35 -13.53
C HIS A 91 -1.42 -2.15 -14.19
N SER A 92 -0.76 -1.59 -15.21
CA SER A 92 0.39 -2.22 -15.86
C SER A 92 1.60 -2.31 -14.92
N ILE A 93 1.85 -1.27 -14.11
CA ILE A 93 2.89 -1.27 -13.07
C ILE A 93 2.57 -2.29 -11.98
N GLN A 94 1.31 -2.35 -11.52
CA GLN A 94 0.86 -3.33 -10.51
C GLN A 94 0.94 -4.78 -10.99
N GLN A 95 0.92 -5.00 -12.30
CA GLN A 95 1.14 -6.33 -12.91
C GLN A 95 2.61 -6.58 -13.27
N GLU A 96 3.55 -5.75 -12.81
CA GLU A 96 4.99 -5.84 -13.07
C GLU A 96 5.35 -5.85 -14.57
N LYS A 97 4.48 -5.27 -15.41
CA LYS A 97 4.74 -5.17 -16.86
C LYS A 97 5.63 -3.96 -17.15
N PRO A 98 6.64 -4.11 -18.04
CA PRO A 98 7.49 -2.99 -18.41
C PRO A 98 6.67 -1.91 -19.11
N LEU A 99 6.80 -0.67 -18.65
CA LEU A 99 6.10 0.47 -19.24
C LEU A 99 6.57 0.74 -20.67
N HIS A 100 5.64 0.90 -21.60
CA HIS A 100 5.93 1.38 -22.95
C HIS A 100 6.50 2.81 -22.91
N THR A 101 7.40 3.12 -23.85
CA THR A 101 8.08 4.42 -23.96
C THR A 101 7.09 5.59 -24.11
N SER A 102 5.96 5.36 -24.77
CA SER A 102 4.85 6.31 -24.89
C SER A 102 4.23 6.69 -23.56
N ASP A 103 4.17 5.74 -22.62
CA ASP A 103 3.57 5.92 -21.30
C ASP A 103 4.56 6.56 -20.33
N LYS A 104 5.85 6.25 -20.45
CA LYS A 104 6.92 6.97 -19.72
C LYS A 104 6.91 8.46 -20.08
N ASN A 105 6.86 8.79 -21.36
CA ASN A 105 6.82 10.18 -21.83
C ASN A 105 5.55 10.92 -21.36
N PHE A 106 4.41 10.22 -21.37
CA PHE A 106 3.15 10.77 -20.88
C PHE A 106 3.20 11.08 -19.37
N LEU A 107 3.74 10.17 -18.55
CA LEU A 107 3.94 10.41 -17.11
C LEU A 107 4.89 11.59 -16.85
N GLU A 108 5.95 11.72 -17.63
CA GLU A 108 6.92 12.81 -17.46
C GLU A 108 6.31 14.18 -17.82
N GLN A 109 5.52 14.26 -18.89
CA GLN A 109 4.82 15.49 -19.26
C GLN A 109 3.70 15.85 -18.27
N THR A 110 2.95 14.83 -17.81
CA THR A 110 1.84 15.02 -16.87
C THR A 110 2.37 15.46 -15.50
N SER A 111 3.46 14.86 -15.02
CA SER A 111 4.11 15.26 -13.76
C SER A 111 4.74 16.65 -13.85
N LYS A 112 5.40 17.03 -14.95
CA LYS A 112 5.88 18.41 -15.16
C LYS A 112 4.74 19.42 -15.10
N SER A 113 3.61 19.11 -15.73
CA SER A 113 2.42 19.98 -15.71
C SER A 113 1.79 20.09 -14.33
N TYR A 114 1.77 18.99 -13.58
CA TYR A 114 1.29 18.93 -12.21
C TYR A 114 2.07 19.86 -11.27
N TYR A 115 3.40 19.74 -11.25
CA TYR A 115 4.24 20.61 -10.42
C TYR A 115 4.20 22.07 -10.88
N SER A 116 4.09 22.33 -12.18
CA SER A 116 3.93 23.69 -12.70
C SER A 116 2.63 24.36 -12.24
N LYS A 117 1.53 23.61 -12.08
CA LYS A 117 0.23 24.16 -11.63
C LYS A 117 0.14 24.29 -10.10
N GLN A 118 0.80 23.41 -9.34
CA GLN A 118 0.92 23.58 -7.88
C GLN A 118 1.65 24.87 -7.51
N VAL A 119 2.66 25.28 -8.29
CA VAL A 119 3.33 26.58 -8.11
C VAL A 119 2.42 27.78 -8.43
N SER A 120 1.40 27.60 -9.26
CA SER A 120 0.47 28.69 -9.64
C SER A 120 -0.78 28.80 -8.73
N GLN A 121 -1.23 27.73 -8.08
CA GLN A 121 -2.37 27.78 -7.15
C GLN A 121 -2.03 28.33 -5.76
N ASP A 122 -0.75 28.29 -5.35
CA ASP A 122 -0.28 28.91 -4.11
C ASP A 122 -0.01 30.42 -4.22
N ALA A 123 -0.01 30.98 -5.44
CA ALA A 123 0.22 32.40 -5.67
C ALA A 123 -1.06 33.26 -5.45
N SER A 124 -2.25 32.74 -5.74
CA SER A 124 -3.45 33.61 -5.87
C SER A 124 -4.08 34.10 -4.56
N SER A 125 -3.74 33.53 -3.39
CA SER A 125 -4.15 34.04 -2.06
C SER A 125 -3.01 34.76 -1.33
N SER A 126 -1.76 34.50 -1.72
CA SER A 126 -0.56 35.19 -1.26
C SER A 126 -0.35 36.53 -1.98
N ASP A 127 -0.73 36.64 -3.26
CA ASP A 127 -0.42 37.80 -4.09
C ASP A 127 -1.18 39.05 -3.68
N SER A 128 -2.44 38.95 -3.22
CA SER A 128 -3.20 40.14 -2.77
C SER A 128 -2.58 40.82 -1.53
N PHE A 129 -2.00 40.03 -0.61
CA PHE A 129 -1.36 40.56 0.60
C PHE A 129 0.13 40.89 0.39
N SER A 130 0.81 40.13 -0.47
CA SER A 130 2.17 40.41 -0.96
C SER A 130 2.23 41.73 -1.74
N GLU A 131 1.24 42.01 -2.60
CA GLU A 131 1.08 43.29 -3.27
C GLU A 131 0.79 44.43 -2.29
N GLN A 132 -0.01 44.21 -1.24
CA GLN A 132 -0.21 45.21 -0.19
C GLN A 132 1.06 45.51 0.61
N LEU A 133 1.87 44.50 0.93
CA LEU A 133 3.16 44.68 1.60
C LEU A 133 4.19 45.36 0.70
N LYS A 134 4.24 45.00 -0.60
CA LYS A 134 5.09 45.68 -1.60
C LYS A 134 4.65 47.13 -1.79
N SER A 135 3.35 47.40 -1.84
CA SER A 135 2.77 48.74 -1.93
C SER A 135 3.12 49.59 -0.71
N LYS A 136 2.95 49.06 0.51
CA LYS A 136 3.33 49.77 1.74
C LYS A 136 4.83 49.99 1.89
N ARG A 137 5.66 49.05 1.43
CA ARG A 137 7.12 49.24 1.36
C ARG A 137 7.50 50.32 0.35
N ALA A 138 6.84 50.36 -0.80
CA ALA A 138 7.05 51.41 -1.80
C ALA A 138 6.58 52.78 -1.31
N GLU A 139 5.49 52.84 -0.54
CA GLU A 139 4.99 54.05 0.13
C GLU A 139 5.98 54.55 1.20
N LEU A 140 6.59 53.64 1.97
CA LEU A 140 7.63 54.00 2.94
C LEU A 140 8.90 54.52 2.27
N GLU A 141 9.31 53.91 1.15
CA GLU A 141 10.49 54.36 0.39
C GLU A 141 10.24 55.71 -0.32
N SER A 142 9.03 55.95 -0.83
CA SER A 142 8.66 57.24 -1.43
C SER A 142 8.55 58.36 -0.39
N LEU A 143 8.05 58.05 0.82
CA LEU A 143 8.00 58.98 1.95
C LEU A 143 9.40 59.32 2.46
N LYS A 144 10.30 58.34 2.50
CA LYS A 144 11.71 58.54 2.85
C LYS A 144 12.42 59.44 1.83
N LYS A 145 12.17 59.21 0.54
CA LYS A 145 12.72 60.05 -0.54
C LYS A 145 12.22 61.49 -0.47
N THR A 146 10.90 61.70 -0.28
CA THR A 146 10.32 63.05 -0.12
C THR A 146 10.82 63.76 1.14
N TYR A 147 11.07 63.03 2.22
CA TYR A 147 11.70 63.57 3.43
C TYR A 147 13.16 63.99 3.17
N ASP A 148 13.96 63.15 2.50
CA ASP A 148 15.35 63.44 2.17
C ASP A 148 15.47 64.62 1.19
N ASP A 149 14.57 64.73 0.22
CA ASP A 149 14.52 65.84 -0.73
C ASP A 149 14.08 67.15 -0.06
N SER A 150 13.07 67.11 0.83
CA SER A 150 12.68 68.27 1.64
C SER A 150 13.81 68.72 2.56
N LYS A 151 14.51 67.78 3.22
CA LYS A 151 15.65 68.06 4.07
C LYS A 151 16.78 68.77 3.32
N LYS A 152 17.07 68.35 2.08
CA LYS A 152 18.05 69.03 1.22
C LYS A 152 17.60 70.44 0.87
N GLY A 153 16.33 70.61 0.47
CA GLY A 153 15.75 71.94 0.16
C GLY A 153 15.86 72.91 1.34
N TYR A 154 15.47 72.47 2.54
CA TYR A 154 15.59 73.28 3.77
C TYR A 154 17.04 73.64 4.13
N MET A 155 17.98 72.71 3.98
CA MET A 155 19.39 72.98 4.25
C MET A 155 19.95 74.01 3.27
N GLN A 156 19.52 73.96 2.01
CA GLN A 156 19.97 74.90 0.98
C GLN A 156 19.38 76.31 1.19
N GLU A 157 18.09 76.41 1.49
CA GLU A 157 17.43 77.68 1.80
C GLU A 157 17.98 78.32 3.09
N LYS A 158 18.35 77.49 4.09
CA LYS A 158 19.03 77.95 5.30
C LYS A 158 20.41 78.53 4.98
N ILE A 159 21.21 77.84 4.16
CA ILE A 159 22.53 78.32 3.74
C ILE A 159 22.42 79.65 2.99
N GLU A 160 21.44 79.78 2.08
CA GLU A 160 21.19 81.02 1.33
C GLU A 160 20.78 82.19 2.24
N LEU A 161 19.95 81.94 3.26
CA LEU A 161 19.57 82.97 4.24
C LEU A 161 20.75 83.36 5.14
N GLU A 162 21.55 82.40 5.60
CA GLU A 162 22.77 82.66 6.38
C GLU A 162 23.79 83.48 5.57
N GLU A 163 23.95 83.18 4.27
CA GLU A 163 24.82 83.93 3.38
C GLU A 163 24.31 85.36 3.13
N LYS A 164 22.99 85.56 2.96
CA LYS A 164 22.38 86.90 2.86
C LYS A 164 22.60 87.74 4.12
N ILE A 165 22.36 87.17 5.31
CA ILE A 165 22.61 87.83 6.59
C ILE A 165 24.10 88.21 6.70
N PHE A 166 25.00 87.32 6.30
CA PHE A 166 26.44 87.58 6.34
C PHE A 166 26.86 88.73 5.42
N GLN A 167 26.33 88.80 4.19
CA GLN A 167 26.61 89.91 3.27
C GLN A 167 26.06 91.24 3.79
N GLN A 168 24.82 91.25 4.32
CA GLN A 168 24.21 92.45 4.90
C GLN A 168 24.97 92.94 6.14
N GLN A 169 25.46 92.04 7.00
CA GLN A 169 26.32 92.39 8.14
C GLN A 169 27.64 93.02 7.69
N LYS A 170 28.23 92.52 6.61
CA LYS A 170 29.46 93.07 6.02
C LYS A 170 29.24 94.46 5.43
N GLU A 171 28.07 94.74 4.85
CA GLU A 171 27.68 96.07 4.38
C GLU A 171 27.42 97.04 5.54
N LEU A 172 26.76 96.57 6.61
CA LEU A 172 26.54 97.35 7.83
C LEU A 172 27.87 97.73 8.49
N GLU A 173 28.86 96.83 8.51
CA GLU A 173 30.22 97.12 9.00
C GLU A 173 30.96 98.17 8.15
N LYS A 174 30.77 98.17 6.82
CA LYS A 174 31.34 99.20 5.92
C LYS A 174 30.70 100.56 6.17
N LEU A 175 29.37 100.63 6.27
CA LEU A 175 28.63 101.86 6.56
C LEU A 175 29.00 102.44 7.94
N SER A 176 29.23 101.58 8.94
CA SER A 176 29.73 102.00 10.25
C SER A 176 31.13 102.61 10.18
N LYS A 177 32.05 102.05 9.38
CA LYS A 177 33.41 102.60 9.19
C LYS A 177 33.40 103.93 8.42
N GLU A 178 32.44 104.13 7.53
CA GLU A 178 32.29 105.36 6.75
C GLU A 178 31.70 106.52 7.58
N LYS A 179 30.87 106.21 8.59
CA LYS A 179 30.31 107.17 9.55
C LYS A 179 31.39 107.90 10.36
N ASP A 180 32.52 107.24 10.63
CA ASP A 180 33.63 107.82 11.39
C ASP A 180 34.50 108.80 10.55
N SER A 181 34.25 108.91 9.24
CA SER A 181 35.15 109.58 8.29
C SER A 181 34.72 110.97 7.80
N THR A 182 33.46 111.41 8.00
CA THR A 182 32.91 112.62 7.31
C THR A 182 32.21 113.61 8.26
N LYS A 183 32.65 114.88 8.27
CA LYS A 183 32.12 116.00 9.08
C LYS A 183 31.13 116.90 8.31
N THR A 184 30.00 116.38 7.86
CA THR A 184 28.89 117.19 7.29
C THR A 184 27.53 116.68 7.77
N GLU A 185 26.77 117.53 8.47
CA GLU A 185 25.56 117.18 9.22
C GLU A 185 24.36 116.74 8.36
N SER A 186 24.26 117.15 7.09
CA SER A 186 23.08 116.80 6.25
C SER A 186 23.18 115.44 5.54
N THR A 187 24.37 114.86 5.40
CA THR A 187 24.58 113.50 4.85
C THR A 187 24.58 112.42 5.93
N GLN A 188 24.56 112.83 7.19
CA GLN A 188 24.66 111.93 8.34
C GLN A 188 23.30 111.34 8.73
N THR A 189 22.19 112.07 8.51
CA THR A 189 20.83 111.59 8.77
C THR A 189 20.40 110.48 7.81
N ASP A 190 20.72 110.59 6.52
CA ASP A 190 20.34 109.58 5.52
C ASP A 190 21.06 108.26 5.75
N LYS A 191 22.35 108.30 6.11
CA LYS A 191 23.13 107.11 6.48
C LYS A 191 22.66 106.46 7.79
N ILE A 192 22.07 107.23 8.71
CA ILE A 192 21.46 106.69 9.95
C ILE A 192 20.16 105.96 9.64
N ILE A 193 19.34 106.50 8.72
CA ILE A 193 18.10 105.84 8.27
C ILE A 193 18.43 104.55 7.52
N GLU A 194 19.44 104.56 6.65
CA GLU A 194 19.90 103.37 5.92
C GLU A 194 20.46 102.29 6.86
N HIS A 195 21.20 102.68 7.90
CA HIS A 195 21.67 101.76 8.95
C HIS A 195 20.52 101.14 9.74
N ALA A 196 19.51 101.93 10.13
CA ALA A 196 18.35 101.42 10.86
C ALA A 196 17.52 100.43 10.01
N ASN A 197 17.36 100.72 8.71
CA ASN A 197 16.64 99.84 7.78
C ASN A 197 17.38 98.50 7.55
N LEU A 198 18.71 98.52 7.41
CA LEU A 198 19.51 97.29 7.28
C LEU A 198 19.49 96.46 8.56
N GLU A 199 19.53 97.10 9.72
CA GLU A 199 19.44 96.42 11.02
C GLU A 199 18.06 95.77 11.22
N GLU A 200 16.98 96.45 10.82
CA GLU A 200 15.62 95.91 10.84
C GLU A 200 15.48 94.72 9.87
N GLN A 201 16.05 94.80 8.65
CA GLN A 201 16.06 93.67 7.70
C GLN A 201 16.82 92.46 8.25
N ILE A 202 17.96 92.66 8.89
CA ILE A 202 18.72 91.57 9.53
C ILE A 202 17.90 90.93 10.66
N GLN A 203 17.20 91.72 11.48
CA GLN A 203 16.33 91.19 12.54
C GLN A 203 15.15 90.39 11.97
N GLN A 204 14.50 90.89 10.92
CA GLN A 204 13.41 90.19 10.24
C GLN A 204 13.88 88.85 9.64
N GLN A 205 15.03 88.82 8.96
CA GLN A 205 15.61 87.59 8.40
C GLN A 205 16.05 86.60 9.49
N GLN A 206 16.59 87.09 10.62
CA GLN A 206 16.92 86.24 11.77
C GLN A 206 15.68 85.60 12.40
N GLU A 207 14.56 86.32 12.49
CA GLU A 207 13.31 85.77 13.01
C GLU A 207 12.66 84.80 12.00
N GLU A 208 12.73 85.08 10.70
CA GLU A 208 12.33 84.15 9.64
C GLU A 208 13.13 82.83 9.70
N LEU A 209 14.44 82.91 9.91
CA LEU A 209 15.32 81.75 10.04
C LEU A 209 14.99 80.92 11.30
N LYS A 210 14.70 81.58 12.43
CA LYS A 210 14.22 80.88 13.65
C LYS A 210 12.88 80.19 13.41
N GLN A 211 11.95 80.84 12.72
CA GLN A 211 10.64 80.27 12.43
C GLN A 211 10.76 79.05 11.51
N LYS A 212 11.51 79.16 10.40
CA LYS A 212 11.78 78.02 9.51
C LYS A 212 12.49 76.87 10.23
N SER A 213 13.40 77.17 11.17
CA SER A 213 14.06 76.13 11.97
C SER A 213 13.07 75.40 12.90
N ARG A 214 12.10 76.10 13.50
CA ARG A 214 11.04 75.48 14.33
C ARG A 214 10.12 74.61 13.49
N ASP A 215 9.70 75.09 12.32
CA ASP A 215 8.81 74.37 11.42
C ASP A 215 9.47 73.09 10.90
N TYR A 216 10.77 73.14 10.58
CA TYR A 216 11.56 71.96 10.22
C TYR A 216 11.63 70.93 11.35
N GLU A 217 11.85 71.37 12.60
CA GLU A 217 11.92 70.47 13.75
C GLU A 217 10.57 69.76 13.98
N ILE A 218 9.45 70.47 13.82
CA ILE A 218 8.10 69.92 13.92
C ILE A 218 7.84 68.92 12.79
N ALA A 219 8.19 69.26 11.55
CA ALA A 219 8.04 68.36 10.39
C ALA A 219 8.89 67.10 10.55
N SER A 220 10.12 67.22 11.05
CA SER A 220 11.02 66.09 11.31
C SER A 220 10.48 65.18 12.41
N LYS A 221 9.92 65.73 13.49
CA LYS A 221 9.28 64.94 14.55
C LYS A 221 8.05 64.19 14.03
N ARG A 222 7.22 64.83 13.20
CA ARG A 222 6.05 64.17 12.57
C ARG A 222 6.46 63.03 11.65
N ALA A 223 7.43 63.25 10.76
CA ALA A 223 7.93 62.21 9.86
C ALA A 223 8.51 61.00 10.62
N SER A 224 9.24 61.24 11.73
CA SER A 224 9.77 60.16 12.56
C SER A 224 8.68 59.35 13.26
N LEU A 225 7.61 60.00 13.73
CA LEU A 225 6.47 59.31 14.35
C LEU A 225 5.69 58.48 13.33
N GLU A 226 5.48 59.01 12.13
CA GLU A 226 4.78 58.32 11.06
C GLU A 226 5.57 57.10 10.55
N LYS A 227 6.90 57.23 10.43
CA LYS A 227 7.79 56.10 10.16
C LYS A 227 7.66 55.01 11.23
N ALA A 228 7.71 55.36 12.51
CA ALA A 228 7.57 54.39 13.61
C ALA A 228 6.22 53.67 13.57
N ARG A 229 5.13 54.39 13.26
CA ARG A 229 3.79 53.83 13.11
C ARG A 229 3.70 52.84 11.95
N LEU A 230 4.29 53.17 10.80
CA LEU A 230 4.33 52.27 9.64
C LEU A 230 5.17 51.02 9.91
N GLU A 231 6.33 51.16 10.58
CA GLU A 231 7.17 50.03 10.99
C GLU A 231 6.43 49.08 11.95
N GLU A 232 5.68 49.62 12.93
CA GLU A 232 4.84 48.83 13.83
C GLU A 232 3.74 48.08 13.08
N GLN A 233 3.09 48.74 12.12
CA GLN A 233 2.05 48.10 11.31
C GLN A 233 2.62 46.97 10.43
N ILE A 234 3.81 47.16 9.85
CA ILE A 234 4.51 46.11 9.10
C ILE A 234 4.83 44.93 10.01
N LYS A 235 5.30 45.16 11.24
CA LYS A 235 5.62 44.11 12.20
C LYS A 235 4.38 43.30 12.61
N LEU A 236 3.25 43.97 12.85
CA LEU A 236 1.98 43.29 13.14
C LEU A 236 1.52 42.42 11.97
N GLN A 237 1.63 42.94 10.74
CA GLN A 237 1.28 42.17 9.53
C GLN A 237 2.20 40.96 9.32
N GLN A 238 3.51 41.09 9.59
CA GLN A 238 4.46 39.98 9.52
C GLN A 238 4.12 38.88 10.53
N THR A 239 3.78 39.27 11.77
CA THR A 239 3.40 38.31 12.83
C THR A 239 2.12 37.56 12.45
N ALA A 240 1.13 38.27 11.90
CA ALA A 240 -0.12 37.65 11.43
C ALA A 240 0.09 36.68 10.26
N ILE A 241 1.02 36.97 9.33
CA ILE A 241 1.40 36.02 8.27
C ILE A 241 2.04 34.78 8.87
N GLU A 242 2.96 34.94 9.82
CA GLU A 242 3.68 33.83 10.44
C GLU A 242 2.71 32.88 11.18
N GLU A 243 1.71 33.44 11.88
CA GLU A 243 0.63 32.64 12.47
C GLU A 243 -0.20 31.89 11.41
N LEU A 244 -0.62 32.55 10.33
CA LEU A 244 -1.38 31.91 9.25
C LEU A 244 -0.59 30.80 8.54
N VAL A 245 0.72 30.97 8.39
CA VAL A 245 1.61 29.93 7.82
C VAL A 245 1.70 28.73 8.77
N ASN A 246 1.86 28.98 10.07
CA ASN A 246 1.89 27.90 11.07
C ASN A 246 0.55 27.13 11.13
N ASP A 247 -0.58 27.82 11.09
CA ASP A 247 -1.91 27.21 11.06
C ASP A 247 -2.12 26.37 9.79
N ARG A 248 -1.65 26.86 8.65
CA ARG A 248 -1.68 26.13 7.37
C ARG A 248 -0.82 24.86 7.45
N ASP A 249 0.40 24.95 7.96
CA ASP A 249 1.31 23.81 8.11
C ASP A 249 0.74 22.76 9.08
N GLU A 250 0.11 23.20 10.17
CA GLU A 250 -0.54 22.30 11.12
C GLU A 250 -1.77 21.62 10.49
N SER A 251 -2.57 22.35 9.71
CA SER A 251 -3.70 21.80 8.96
C SER A 251 -3.25 20.80 7.90
N GLN A 252 -2.16 21.09 7.17
CA GLN A 252 -1.59 20.16 6.18
C GLN A 252 -1.05 18.90 6.85
N ARG A 253 -0.36 19.02 8.00
CA ARG A 253 0.08 17.85 8.78
C ARG A 253 -1.09 17.00 9.26
N LYS A 254 -2.18 17.62 9.74
CA LYS A 254 -3.40 16.90 10.14
C LYS A 254 -4.04 16.16 8.97
N MET A 255 -4.17 16.80 7.81
CA MET A 255 -4.69 16.19 6.59
C MET A 255 -3.84 15.00 6.15
N LEU A 256 -2.50 15.14 6.16
CA LEU A 256 -1.58 14.08 5.74
C LEU A 256 -1.58 12.90 6.72
N LEU A 257 -1.73 13.17 8.02
CA LEU A 257 -1.93 12.14 9.05
C LEU A 257 -3.27 11.41 8.89
N GLU A 258 -4.33 12.12 8.51
CA GLU A 258 -5.64 11.52 8.26
C GLU A 258 -5.64 10.67 6.99
N GLN A 259 -5.00 11.13 5.91
CA GLN A 259 -4.80 10.35 4.69
C GLN A 259 -4.02 9.06 4.97
N THR A 260 -2.91 9.15 5.71
CA THR A 260 -2.13 7.94 6.07
C THR A 260 -2.90 6.98 6.97
N LYS A 261 -3.76 7.48 7.88
CA LYS A 261 -4.68 6.63 8.66
C LYS A 261 -5.72 5.94 7.78
N LEU A 262 -6.30 6.65 6.82
CA LEU A 262 -7.29 6.10 5.90
C LEU A 262 -6.67 5.03 4.98
N GLU A 263 -5.47 5.29 4.48
CA GLU A 263 -4.72 4.36 3.64
C GLU A 263 -4.32 3.09 4.42
N LYS A 264 -3.86 3.26 5.67
CA LYS A 264 -3.60 2.14 6.58
C LYS A 264 -4.86 1.30 6.83
N ALA A 265 -6.00 1.94 7.09
CA ALA A 265 -7.27 1.24 7.29
C ALA A 265 -7.72 0.45 6.04
N LYS A 266 -7.56 1.03 4.84
CA LYS A 266 -7.84 0.33 3.57
C LYS A 266 -6.93 -0.89 3.36
N LEU A 267 -5.65 -0.78 3.72
CA LEU A 267 -4.72 -1.91 3.65
C LEU A 267 -5.08 -3.00 4.67
N GLU A 268 -5.42 -2.62 5.90
CA GLU A 268 -5.90 -3.55 6.93
C GLU A 268 -7.19 -4.27 6.49
N GLU A 269 -8.15 -3.56 5.87
CA GLU A 269 -9.37 -4.16 5.30
C GLU A 269 -9.06 -5.12 4.13
N LYS A 270 -8.11 -4.77 3.27
CA LYS A 270 -7.67 -5.64 2.17
C LYS A 270 -6.99 -6.91 2.69
N ILE A 271 -6.16 -6.78 3.74
CA ILE A 271 -5.52 -7.93 4.38
C ILE A 271 -6.58 -8.83 5.04
N ALA A 272 -7.54 -8.26 5.77
CA ALA A 272 -8.61 -9.01 6.42
C ALA A 272 -9.50 -9.76 5.43
N SER A 273 -9.85 -9.13 4.29
CA SER A 273 -10.62 -9.80 3.23
C SER A 273 -9.84 -10.94 2.57
N GLN A 274 -8.55 -10.74 2.29
CA GLN A 274 -7.67 -11.80 1.77
C GLN A 274 -7.51 -12.96 2.76
N GLN A 275 -7.38 -12.69 4.06
CA GLN A 275 -7.32 -13.72 5.09
C GLN A 275 -8.62 -14.53 5.16
N THR A 276 -9.76 -13.85 5.07
CA THR A 276 -11.08 -14.51 5.07
C THR A 276 -11.26 -15.42 3.85
N ASP A 277 -10.81 -14.99 2.68
CA ASP A 277 -10.90 -15.81 1.46
C ASP A 277 -9.92 -16.99 1.47
N LEU A 278 -8.72 -16.82 2.04
CA LEU A 278 -7.79 -17.93 2.28
C LEU A 278 -8.38 -18.95 3.27
N GLU A 279 -9.02 -18.51 4.35
CA GLU A 279 -9.69 -19.41 5.30
C GLU A 279 -10.82 -20.20 4.63
N LYS A 280 -11.65 -19.56 3.79
CA LYS A 280 -12.68 -20.27 3.01
C LYS A 280 -12.08 -21.33 2.10
N LEU A 281 -10.99 -21.01 1.39
CA LEU A 281 -10.29 -21.96 0.53
C LEU A 281 -9.68 -23.14 1.31
N ILE A 282 -9.17 -22.90 2.52
CA ILE A 282 -8.67 -23.95 3.40
C ILE A 282 -9.82 -24.88 3.82
N VAL A 283 -10.95 -24.32 4.26
CA VAL A 283 -12.14 -25.08 4.65
C VAL A 283 -12.69 -25.89 3.47
N GLU A 284 -12.76 -25.31 2.27
CA GLU A 284 -13.23 -25.99 1.06
C GLU A 284 -12.28 -27.13 0.66
N ARG A 285 -10.96 -26.90 0.73
CA ARG A 285 -9.94 -27.93 0.49
C ARG A 285 -10.06 -29.09 1.48
N ASP A 286 -10.27 -28.82 2.76
CA ASP A 286 -10.43 -29.85 3.79
C ASP A 286 -11.74 -30.64 3.60
N LEU A 287 -12.82 -29.97 3.19
CA LEU A 287 -14.08 -30.60 2.79
C LEU A 287 -13.88 -31.55 1.59
N LEU A 288 -13.17 -31.10 0.54
CA LEU A 288 -12.85 -31.92 -0.63
C LEU A 288 -11.97 -33.12 -0.25
N LYS A 289 -10.99 -32.92 0.63
CA LYS A 289 -10.11 -33.99 1.11
C LYS A 289 -10.88 -35.04 1.91
N ASN A 290 -11.81 -34.60 2.76
CA ASN A 290 -12.68 -35.50 3.51
C ASN A 290 -13.66 -36.24 2.59
N LYS A 291 -14.25 -35.56 1.60
CA LYS A 291 -15.13 -36.18 0.61
C LYS A 291 -14.39 -37.26 -0.20
N ASN A 292 -13.18 -36.96 -0.68
CA ASN A 292 -12.35 -37.94 -1.37
C ASN A 292 -11.99 -39.14 -0.49
N ARG A 293 -11.67 -38.93 0.80
CA ARG A 293 -11.46 -40.03 1.74
C ARG A 293 -12.71 -40.89 1.90
N THR A 294 -13.88 -40.29 2.09
CA THR A 294 -15.13 -41.05 2.23
C THR A 294 -15.50 -41.81 0.95
N GLU A 295 -15.25 -41.24 -0.23
CA GLU A 295 -15.46 -41.94 -1.50
C GLU A 295 -14.48 -43.12 -1.66
N GLN A 296 -13.22 -42.94 -1.25
CA GLN A 296 -12.22 -44.00 -1.27
C GLN A 296 -12.56 -45.13 -0.28
N ASP A 297 -12.96 -44.79 0.94
CA ASP A 297 -13.40 -45.76 1.96
C ASP A 297 -14.66 -46.52 1.50
N ASN A 298 -15.60 -45.84 0.83
CA ASN A 298 -16.79 -46.46 0.27
C ASN A 298 -16.45 -47.41 -0.88
N LEU A 299 -15.51 -47.04 -1.77
CA LEU A 299 -15.04 -47.91 -2.84
C LEU A 299 -14.34 -49.16 -2.29
N GLU A 300 -13.52 -49.00 -1.24
CA GLU A 300 -12.84 -50.12 -0.59
C GLU A 300 -13.85 -51.03 0.13
N LYS A 301 -14.86 -50.46 0.78
CA LYS A 301 -15.96 -51.21 1.38
C LYS A 301 -16.75 -52.02 0.35
N VAL A 302 -17.12 -51.42 -0.78
CA VAL A 302 -17.82 -52.13 -1.87
C VAL A 302 -16.97 -53.28 -2.41
N ARG A 303 -15.67 -53.05 -2.58
CA ARG A 303 -14.72 -54.09 -3.03
C ARG A 303 -14.62 -55.25 -2.04
N LEU A 304 -14.58 -54.96 -0.74
CA LEU A 304 -14.56 -55.98 0.31
C LEU A 304 -15.88 -56.74 0.38
N GLU A 305 -17.02 -56.05 0.28
CA GLU A 305 -18.35 -56.69 0.23
C GLU A 305 -18.50 -57.63 -0.97
N GLU A 306 -17.99 -57.24 -2.14
CA GLU A 306 -18.01 -58.08 -3.34
C GLU A 306 -17.09 -59.29 -3.19
N GLN A 307 -15.94 -59.14 -2.54
CA GLN A 307 -15.04 -60.24 -2.22
C GLN A 307 -15.65 -61.22 -1.21
N ILE A 308 -16.35 -60.72 -0.18
CA ILE A 308 -17.10 -61.55 0.77
C ILE A 308 -18.21 -62.32 0.04
N ARG A 309 -18.98 -61.64 -0.82
CA ARG A 309 -20.06 -62.29 -1.60
C ARG A 309 -19.53 -63.41 -2.50
N ALA A 310 -18.36 -63.21 -3.12
CA ALA A 310 -17.70 -64.25 -3.91
C ALA A 310 -17.29 -65.46 -3.05
N GLN A 311 -16.72 -65.22 -1.87
CA GLN A 311 -16.35 -66.28 -0.93
C GLN A 311 -17.57 -67.04 -0.37
N GLU A 312 -18.66 -66.33 -0.08
CA GLU A 312 -19.92 -66.93 0.34
C GLU A 312 -20.50 -67.84 -0.75
N ALA A 313 -20.48 -67.40 -2.02
CA ALA A 313 -20.92 -68.23 -3.14
C ALA A 313 -20.04 -69.48 -3.34
N GLU A 314 -18.72 -69.37 -3.18
CA GLU A 314 -17.81 -70.52 -3.22
C GLU A 314 -18.10 -71.52 -2.09
N LEU A 315 -18.37 -71.03 -0.87
CA LEU A 315 -18.72 -71.88 0.27
C LEU A 315 -20.07 -72.58 0.09
N GLU A 316 -21.06 -71.87 -0.46
CA GLU A 316 -22.38 -72.44 -0.75
C GLU A 316 -22.30 -73.53 -1.82
N GLN A 317 -21.47 -73.32 -2.84
CA GLN A 317 -21.20 -74.34 -3.85
C GLN A 317 -20.48 -75.56 -3.26
N LEU A 318 -19.48 -75.35 -2.40
CA LEU A 318 -18.79 -76.43 -1.70
C LEU A 318 -19.74 -77.22 -0.79
N ALA A 319 -20.68 -76.55 -0.12
CA ALA A 319 -21.70 -77.19 0.71
C ALA A 319 -22.65 -78.06 -0.14
N SER A 320 -23.08 -77.56 -1.29
CA SER A 320 -23.89 -78.31 -2.25
C SER A 320 -23.15 -79.55 -2.80
N ASP A 321 -21.88 -79.39 -3.16
CA ASP A 321 -21.02 -80.48 -3.62
C ASP A 321 -20.82 -81.54 -2.52
N TYR A 322 -20.65 -81.11 -1.26
CA TYR A 322 -20.56 -82.02 -0.13
C TYR A 322 -21.87 -82.79 0.09
N GLU A 323 -23.02 -82.12 0.02
CA GLU A 323 -24.33 -82.74 0.22
C GLU A 323 -24.67 -83.75 -0.90
N THR A 324 -24.35 -83.42 -2.15
CA THR A 324 -24.49 -84.37 -3.27
C THR A 324 -23.59 -85.59 -3.11
N LEU A 325 -22.36 -85.41 -2.63
CA LEU A 325 -21.42 -86.50 -2.37
C LEU A 325 -21.89 -87.38 -1.20
N LEU A 326 -22.50 -86.77 -0.17
CA LEU A 326 -23.07 -87.47 0.98
C LEU A 326 -24.29 -88.30 0.57
N ASN A 327 -25.18 -87.73 -0.24
CA ASN A 327 -26.34 -88.44 -0.81
C ASN A 327 -25.92 -89.59 -1.72
N LYS A 328 -24.88 -89.38 -2.56
CA LYS A 328 -24.31 -90.44 -3.39
C LYS A 328 -23.75 -91.58 -2.53
N THR A 329 -22.97 -91.25 -1.52
CA THR A 329 -22.40 -92.24 -0.59
C THR A 329 -23.50 -93.02 0.15
N ALA A 330 -24.57 -92.35 0.58
CA ALA A 330 -25.72 -92.99 1.22
C ALA A 330 -26.44 -93.95 0.25
N SER A 331 -26.62 -93.56 -1.01
CA SER A 331 -27.22 -94.42 -2.04
C SER A 331 -26.35 -95.64 -2.34
N GLU A 332 -25.03 -95.47 -2.45
CA GLU A 332 -24.08 -96.57 -2.65
C GLU A 332 -24.13 -97.54 -1.46
N LYS A 333 -24.18 -97.02 -0.23
CA LYS A 333 -24.34 -97.83 0.98
C LYS A 333 -25.62 -98.66 0.96
N LEU A 334 -26.76 -98.07 0.58
CA LEU A 334 -28.03 -98.80 0.45
C LEU A 334 -27.92 -99.93 -0.59
N THR A 335 -27.34 -99.66 -1.76
CA THR A 335 -27.17 -100.70 -2.80
C THR A 335 -26.24 -101.83 -2.34
N LEU A 336 -25.24 -101.52 -1.51
CA LEU A 336 -24.35 -102.53 -0.92
C LEU A 336 -25.09 -103.34 0.17
N GLU A 337 -25.89 -102.69 1.02
CA GLU A 337 -26.72 -103.37 2.01
C GLU A 337 -27.75 -104.32 1.35
N GLU A 338 -28.39 -103.89 0.26
CA GLU A 338 -29.27 -104.74 -0.55
C GLU A 338 -28.54 -105.96 -1.09
N LYS A 339 -27.36 -105.78 -1.72
CA LYS A 339 -26.54 -106.89 -2.21
C LYS A 339 -26.15 -107.87 -1.10
N VAL A 340 -25.77 -107.37 0.07
CA VAL A 340 -25.44 -108.20 1.23
C VAL A 340 -26.66 -109.00 1.68
N ASN A 341 -27.84 -108.40 1.72
CA ASN A 341 -29.09 -109.09 2.09
C ASN A 341 -29.46 -110.17 1.05
N THR A 342 -29.32 -109.88 -0.25
CA THR A 342 -29.53 -110.87 -1.31
C THR A 342 -28.59 -112.06 -1.14
N LEU A 343 -27.28 -111.83 -0.97
CA LEU A 343 -26.29 -112.89 -0.74
C LEU A 343 -26.59 -113.70 0.54
N GLN A 344 -27.05 -113.05 1.61
CA GLN A 344 -27.47 -113.77 2.83
C GLN A 344 -28.69 -114.66 2.59
N SER A 345 -29.67 -114.20 1.80
CA SER A 345 -30.85 -114.99 1.46
C SER A 345 -30.49 -116.19 0.56
N GLU A 346 -29.59 -116.00 -0.40
CA GLU A 346 -29.06 -117.07 -1.25
C GLU A 346 -28.29 -118.11 -0.42
N MET A 347 -27.43 -117.68 0.52
CA MET A 347 -26.74 -118.61 1.41
C MET A 347 -27.71 -119.42 2.28
N LYS A 348 -28.80 -118.80 2.78
CA LYS A 348 -29.84 -119.52 3.53
C LYS A 348 -30.56 -120.54 2.66
N SER A 349 -30.88 -120.18 1.42
CA SER A 349 -31.49 -121.10 0.44
C SER A 349 -30.59 -122.30 0.16
N MET A 350 -29.32 -122.07 -0.18
CA MET A 350 -28.35 -123.16 -0.39
C MET A 350 -28.14 -124.01 0.86
N SER A 351 -28.16 -123.40 2.05
CA SER A 351 -28.10 -124.15 3.31
C SER A 351 -29.33 -125.04 3.53
N SER A 352 -30.51 -124.61 3.11
CA SER A 352 -31.73 -125.42 3.18
C SER A 352 -31.72 -126.56 2.14
N GLU A 353 -31.22 -126.28 0.94
CA GLU A 353 -31.09 -127.25 -0.14
C GLU A 353 -30.08 -128.35 0.21
N THR A 354 -28.95 -127.99 0.82
CA THR A 354 -27.96 -128.96 1.35
C THR A 354 -28.54 -129.83 2.47
N GLN A 355 -29.30 -129.27 3.40
CA GLN A 355 -30.00 -130.05 4.43
C GLN A 355 -31.05 -130.99 3.83
N GLN A 356 -31.75 -130.55 2.77
CA GLN A 356 -32.74 -131.37 2.09
C GLN A 356 -32.09 -132.52 1.30
N LEU A 357 -30.97 -132.24 0.62
CA LEU A 357 -30.14 -133.26 -0.01
C LEU A 357 -29.59 -134.27 1.00
N GLU A 358 -29.13 -133.83 2.16
CA GLU A 358 -28.63 -134.69 3.23
C GLU A 358 -29.73 -135.60 3.79
N LYS A 359 -30.94 -135.05 3.99
CA LYS A 359 -32.12 -135.82 4.39
C LYS A 359 -32.54 -136.84 3.32
N ASN A 360 -32.49 -136.46 2.04
CA ASN A 360 -32.76 -137.36 0.93
C ASN A 360 -31.72 -138.49 0.87
N PHE A 361 -30.42 -138.17 1.07
CA PHE A 361 -29.35 -139.16 1.14
C PHE A 361 -29.53 -140.15 2.30
N LEU A 362 -29.94 -139.67 3.47
CA LEU A 362 -30.23 -140.51 4.63
C LEU A 362 -31.43 -141.43 4.39
N ASN A 363 -32.49 -140.92 3.76
CA ASN A 363 -33.65 -141.72 3.38
C ASN A 363 -33.29 -142.77 2.33
N GLU A 364 -32.53 -142.40 1.31
CA GLU A 364 -32.08 -143.31 0.24
C GLU A 364 -31.17 -144.41 0.79
N LYS A 365 -30.26 -144.04 1.71
CA LYS A 365 -29.44 -145.01 2.45
C LYS A 365 -30.28 -145.97 3.27
N ALA A 366 -31.31 -145.49 3.97
CA ALA A 366 -32.21 -146.33 4.74
C ALA A 366 -33.03 -147.29 3.86
N THR A 367 -33.47 -146.84 2.68
CA THR A 367 -34.14 -147.71 1.71
C THR A 367 -33.21 -148.78 1.14
N LEU A 368 -31.97 -148.42 0.81
CA LEU A 368 -30.98 -149.38 0.32
C LEU A 368 -30.57 -150.40 1.40
N GLU A 369 -30.44 -149.99 2.66
CA GLU A 369 -30.19 -150.92 3.78
C GLU A 369 -31.38 -151.87 4.03
N ALA A 370 -32.61 -151.40 3.86
CA ALA A 370 -33.80 -152.24 3.93
C ALA A 370 -33.88 -153.24 2.75
N GLU A 371 -33.49 -152.81 1.55
CA GLU A 371 -33.44 -153.65 0.37
C GLU A 371 -32.33 -154.72 0.45
N ILE A 372 -31.16 -154.39 0.98
CA ILE A 372 -30.09 -155.35 1.28
C ILE A 372 -30.55 -156.39 2.33
N LYS A 373 -31.27 -155.97 3.38
CA LYS A 373 -31.87 -156.90 4.36
C LYS A 373 -32.92 -157.82 3.76
N SER A 374 -33.75 -157.30 2.86
CA SER A 374 -34.74 -158.07 2.11
C SER A 374 -34.07 -159.11 1.20
N GLN A 375 -33.02 -158.72 0.47
CA GLN A 375 -32.26 -159.61 -0.40
C GLN A 375 -31.42 -160.65 0.37
N GLN A 376 -30.93 -160.31 1.56
CA GLN A 376 -30.26 -161.26 2.47
C GLN A 376 -31.25 -162.29 3.06
N ALA A 377 -32.48 -161.90 3.37
CA ALA A 377 -33.54 -162.82 3.78
C ALA A 377 -34.04 -163.73 2.62
N HIS A 378 -33.95 -163.23 1.37
CA HIS A 378 -34.33 -163.99 0.18
C HIS A 378 -33.26 -165.02 -0.25
N LEU A 379 -31.97 -164.75 0.00
CA LEU A 379 -30.88 -165.70 -0.29
C LEU A 379 -30.73 -166.83 0.76
N GLU A 380 -31.25 -166.65 1.97
CA GLU A 380 -31.19 -167.66 3.05
C GLU A 380 -32.38 -168.64 3.04
N SER A 381 -33.46 -168.31 2.32
CA SER A 381 -34.67 -169.13 2.18
C SER A 381 -34.72 -169.99 0.89
N LEU A 382 -33.79 -169.80 -0.06
CA LEU A 382 -33.76 -170.47 -1.37
C LEU A 382 -32.82 -171.70 -1.45
N ARG A 383 -32.63 -172.43 -0.34
CA ARG A 383 -31.76 -173.62 -0.30
C ARG A 383 -32.42 -174.97 0.00
N LEU A 384 -33.74 -175.06 0.23
CA LEU A 384 -34.43 -176.36 0.36
C LEU A 384 -35.89 -176.35 -0.16
N SER A 385 -36.11 -177.19 -1.17
CA SER A 385 -37.36 -177.86 -1.58
C SER A 385 -38.26 -177.24 -2.66
N ASP A 386 -38.52 -178.12 -3.64
CA ASP A 386 -39.43 -178.03 -4.77
C ASP A 386 -40.94 -178.13 -4.39
N ASN A 387 -41.75 -177.67 -5.36
CA ASN A 387 -43.09 -178.14 -5.77
C ASN A 387 -44.39 -177.36 -5.40
N SER A 388 -45.11 -177.05 -6.49
CA SER A 388 -46.56 -177.00 -6.72
C SER A 388 -47.38 -175.71 -6.46
N SER A 389 -47.85 -175.15 -7.59
CA SER A 389 -49.27 -174.95 -7.97
C SER A 389 -50.15 -173.80 -7.41
N VAL A 390 -50.68 -173.05 -8.39
CA VAL A 390 -52.03 -172.43 -8.59
C VAL A 390 -52.40 -171.00 -8.12
N LEU A 391 -52.95 -170.27 -9.12
CA LEU A 391 -54.13 -169.40 -9.19
C LEU A 391 -54.17 -167.93 -8.67
N ASP A 392 -54.45 -167.05 -9.65
CA ASP A 392 -55.55 -166.06 -9.72
C ASP A 392 -55.38 -164.64 -9.15
N VAL A 393 -56.08 -163.71 -9.82
CA VAL A 393 -56.46 -162.33 -9.49
C VAL A 393 -55.55 -161.20 -9.98
N GLY A 394 -55.76 -160.78 -11.24
CA GLY A 394 -55.33 -159.49 -11.77
C GLY A 394 -56.53 -158.54 -11.94
N GLN A 395 -56.75 -157.63 -10.98
CA GLN A 395 -57.65 -156.47 -11.14
C GLN A 395 -57.50 -155.39 -10.03
N GLN A 396 -56.28 -155.05 -9.61
CA GLN A 396 -56.04 -153.97 -8.62
C GLN A 396 -55.06 -152.85 -9.03
N ASP A 397 -54.29 -152.99 -10.11
CA ASP A 397 -53.21 -152.03 -10.43
C ASP A 397 -53.66 -150.71 -11.06
N LYS A 398 -54.87 -150.59 -11.60
CA LYS A 398 -55.33 -149.34 -12.24
C LYS A 398 -55.86 -148.27 -11.29
N ASN A 399 -56.16 -148.60 -10.03
CA ASN A 399 -56.72 -147.64 -9.07
C ASN A 399 -55.66 -146.93 -8.22
N ALA A 400 -54.48 -147.52 -8.06
CA ALA A 400 -53.35 -146.90 -7.35
C ALA A 400 -52.71 -145.78 -8.19
N GLU A 401 -52.57 -146.01 -9.51
CA GLU A 401 -51.98 -145.05 -10.44
C GLU A 401 -52.88 -143.81 -10.64
N LEU A 402 -54.21 -144.01 -10.65
CA LEU A 402 -55.19 -142.90 -10.73
C LEU A 402 -55.19 -142.05 -9.44
N ASN A 403 -55.07 -142.66 -8.26
CA ASN A 403 -55.02 -141.93 -6.99
C ASN A 403 -53.71 -141.14 -6.81
N MET A 404 -52.57 -141.65 -7.28
CA MET A 404 -51.32 -140.89 -7.30
C MET A 404 -51.40 -139.66 -8.21
N LEU A 405 -51.99 -139.80 -9.39
CA LEU A 405 -52.11 -138.69 -10.34
C LEU A 405 -53.06 -137.59 -9.83
N VAL A 406 -54.12 -137.97 -9.10
CA VAL A 406 -55.06 -137.02 -8.46
C VAL A 406 -54.38 -136.24 -7.33
N GLU A 407 -53.52 -136.87 -6.54
CA GLU A 407 -52.78 -136.15 -5.49
C GLU A 407 -51.66 -135.26 -6.05
N ASP A 408 -50.95 -135.66 -7.11
CA ASP A 408 -49.98 -134.78 -7.80
C ASP A 408 -50.67 -133.54 -8.42
N TYR A 409 -51.88 -133.72 -8.97
CA TYR A 409 -52.66 -132.60 -9.50
C TYR A 409 -53.12 -131.64 -8.38
N LYS A 410 -53.53 -132.16 -7.22
CA LYS A 410 -53.87 -131.31 -6.06
C LYS A 410 -52.66 -130.56 -5.53
N HIS A 411 -51.50 -131.20 -5.45
CA HIS A 411 -50.26 -130.56 -4.99
C HIS A 411 -49.85 -129.41 -5.92
N LYS A 412 -49.82 -129.66 -7.23
CA LYS A 412 -49.53 -128.62 -8.23
C LYS A 412 -50.55 -127.50 -8.22
N SER A 413 -51.83 -127.82 -8.01
CA SER A 413 -52.87 -126.80 -7.86
C SER A 413 -52.68 -125.95 -6.60
N ALA A 414 -52.18 -126.52 -5.51
CA ALA A 414 -51.90 -125.79 -4.27
C ALA A 414 -50.64 -124.91 -4.40
N GLU A 415 -49.58 -125.41 -5.04
CA GLU A 415 -48.38 -124.62 -5.36
C GLU A 415 -48.71 -123.44 -6.27
N LEU A 416 -49.50 -123.64 -7.32
CA LEU A 416 -49.95 -122.55 -8.19
C LEU A 416 -50.79 -121.51 -7.43
N ALA A 417 -51.62 -121.94 -6.48
CA ALA A 417 -52.37 -121.01 -5.64
C ALA A 417 -51.46 -120.22 -4.69
N GLN A 418 -50.39 -120.82 -4.16
CA GLN A 418 -49.41 -120.14 -3.33
C GLN A 418 -48.58 -119.14 -4.14
N ILE A 419 -48.10 -119.52 -5.33
CA ILE A 419 -47.37 -118.62 -6.24
C ILE A 419 -48.25 -117.45 -6.66
N ALA A 420 -49.54 -117.69 -6.94
CA ALA A 420 -50.48 -116.61 -7.26
C ALA A 420 -50.63 -115.63 -6.09
N LYS A 421 -50.69 -116.15 -4.85
CA LYS A 421 -50.77 -115.32 -3.65
C LYS A 421 -49.50 -114.50 -3.42
N GLU A 422 -48.33 -115.11 -3.55
CA GLU A 422 -47.04 -114.42 -3.42
C GLU A 422 -46.85 -113.36 -4.52
N TYR A 423 -47.32 -113.63 -5.74
CA TYR A 423 -47.34 -112.66 -6.84
C TYR A 423 -48.23 -111.46 -6.53
N ASP A 424 -49.46 -111.69 -6.03
CA ASP A 424 -50.38 -110.62 -5.65
C ASP A 424 -49.85 -109.78 -4.48
N GLU A 425 -49.21 -110.40 -3.48
CA GLU A 425 -48.57 -109.69 -2.36
C GLU A 425 -47.39 -108.84 -2.82
N THR A 426 -46.54 -109.37 -3.70
CA THR A 426 -45.39 -108.65 -4.27
C THR A 426 -45.87 -107.48 -5.14
N ARG A 427 -46.92 -107.70 -5.94
CA ARG A 427 -47.54 -106.66 -6.76
C ARG A 427 -48.15 -105.56 -5.90
N ALA A 428 -48.87 -105.89 -4.84
CA ALA A 428 -49.45 -104.91 -3.93
C ALA A 428 -48.36 -104.07 -3.24
N LYS A 429 -47.24 -104.68 -2.86
CA LYS A 429 -46.09 -103.96 -2.28
C LYS A 429 -45.43 -103.03 -3.30
N ALA A 430 -45.24 -103.48 -4.54
CA ALA A 430 -44.72 -102.64 -5.62
C ALA A 430 -45.65 -101.47 -5.98
N GLU A 431 -46.97 -101.69 -5.98
CA GLU A 431 -47.96 -100.63 -6.19
C GLU A 431 -47.96 -99.61 -5.04
N SER A 432 -47.79 -100.06 -3.79
CA SER A 432 -47.61 -99.20 -2.62
C SER A 432 -46.33 -98.35 -2.69
N GLU A 433 -45.19 -98.95 -3.06
CA GLU A 433 -43.91 -98.23 -3.21
C GLU A 433 -43.96 -97.22 -4.36
N LYS A 434 -44.60 -97.58 -5.47
CA LYS A 434 -44.84 -96.67 -6.60
C LYS A 434 -45.68 -95.47 -6.16
N ALA A 435 -46.77 -95.69 -5.42
CA ALA A 435 -47.61 -94.60 -4.92
C ALA A 435 -46.84 -93.66 -3.98
N ALA A 436 -46.02 -94.20 -3.08
CA ALA A 436 -45.18 -93.40 -2.17
C ALA A 436 -44.12 -92.56 -2.93
N LEU A 437 -43.52 -93.12 -3.98
CA LEU A 437 -42.58 -92.39 -4.83
C LEU A 437 -43.29 -91.31 -5.66
N GLU A 438 -44.48 -91.58 -6.21
CA GLU A 438 -45.29 -90.58 -6.91
C GLU A 438 -45.67 -89.41 -5.99
N GLU A 439 -46.03 -89.69 -4.73
CA GLU A 439 -46.33 -88.66 -3.74
C GLU A 439 -45.08 -87.82 -3.39
N LYS A 440 -43.92 -88.46 -3.25
CA LYS A 440 -42.64 -87.75 -3.03
C LYS A 440 -42.26 -86.87 -4.21
N VAL A 441 -42.45 -87.35 -5.45
CA VAL A 441 -42.20 -86.55 -6.67
C VAL A 441 -43.14 -85.36 -6.74
N GLN A 442 -44.43 -85.53 -6.41
CA GLN A 442 -45.38 -84.42 -6.35
C GLN A 442 -45.01 -83.38 -5.29
N SER A 443 -44.55 -83.83 -4.12
CA SER A 443 -44.04 -82.95 -3.06
C SER A 443 -42.81 -82.15 -3.49
N MET A 444 -41.82 -82.80 -4.12
CA MET A 444 -40.65 -82.11 -4.67
C MET A 444 -41.03 -81.12 -5.77
N HIS A 445 -42.00 -81.48 -6.62
CA HIS A 445 -42.46 -80.60 -7.70
C HIS A 445 -43.16 -79.35 -7.15
N THR A 446 -43.97 -79.48 -6.11
CA THR A 446 -44.61 -78.34 -5.43
C THR A 446 -43.60 -77.44 -4.72
N GLN A 447 -42.55 -78.01 -4.10
CA GLN A 447 -41.46 -77.21 -3.51
C GLN A 447 -40.67 -76.43 -4.55
N LEU A 448 -40.33 -77.06 -5.68
CA LEU A 448 -39.64 -76.39 -6.79
C LEU A 448 -40.48 -75.27 -7.38
N GLU A 449 -41.79 -75.48 -7.58
CA GLU A 449 -42.68 -74.45 -8.11
C GLU A 449 -42.82 -73.28 -7.13
N SER A 450 -42.87 -73.56 -5.82
CA SER A 450 -42.86 -72.53 -4.76
C SER A 450 -41.58 -71.71 -4.79
N LEU A 451 -40.41 -72.35 -4.80
CA LEU A 451 -39.11 -71.65 -4.85
C LEU A 451 -38.99 -70.80 -6.12
N LYS A 452 -39.36 -71.37 -7.27
CA LYS A 452 -39.35 -70.66 -8.55
C LYS A 452 -40.26 -69.44 -8.55
N SER A 453 -41.44 -69.54 -7.93
CA SER A 453 -42.36 -68.41 -7.79
C SER A 453 -41.81 -67.33 -6.84
N GLN A 454 -41.13 -67.74 -5.77
CA GLN A 454 -40.53 -66.83 -4.79
C GLN A 454 -39.37 -66.04 -5.42
N ASP A 455 -38.45 -66.72 -6.11
CA ASP A 455 -37.32 -66.11 -6.80
C ASP A 455 -37.79 -65.16 -7.92
N SER A 456 -38.79 -65.57 -8.70
CA SER A 456 -39.37 -64.72 -9.75
C SER A 456 -40.00 -63.45 -9.16
N SER A 457 -40.71 -63.57 -8.03
CA SER A 457 -41.32 -62.40 -7.37
C SER A 457 -40.27 -61.46 -6.76
N MET A 458 -39.18 -61.99 -6.21
CA MET A 458 -38.13 -61.20 -5.61
C MET A 458 -37.35 -60.43 -6.69
N LEU A 459 -37.04 -61.09 -7.80
CA LEU A 459 -36.40 -60.47 -8.95
C LEU A 459 -37.28 -59.37 -9.57
N GLU A 460 -38.59 -59.61 -9.69
CA GLU A 460 -39.53 -58.63 -10.23
C GLU A 460 -39.70 -57.42 -9.31
N ALA A 461 -39.73 -57.63 -7.98
CA ALA A 461 -39.76 -56.54 -7.00
C ALA A 461 -38.45 -55.72 -7.02
N GLN A 462 -37.29 -56.36 -7.16
CA GLN A 462 -36.01 -55.67 -7.30
C GLN A 462 -35.93 -54.87 -8.60
N LEU A 463 -36.39 -55.42 -9.72
CA LEU A 463 -36.48 -54.71 -11.00
C LEU A 463 -37.43 -53.52 -10.95
N GLN A 464 -38.60 -53.67 -10.33
CA GLN A 464 -39.52 -52.55 -10.12
C GLN A 464 -38.89 -51.46 -9.26
N THR A 465 -38.19 -51.83 -8.18
CA THR A 465 -37.50 -50.87 -7.30
C THR A 465 -36.41 -50.11 -8.06
N LYS A 466 -35.57 -50.82 -8.82
CA LYS A 466 -34.53 -50.19 -9.65
C LYS A 466 -35.10 -49.33 -10.77
N SER A 467 -36.23 -49.72 -11.35
CA SER A 467 -36.92 -48.90 -12.35
C SER A 467 -37.47 -47.60 -11.76
N ALA A 468 -37.95 -47.63 -10.52
CA ALA A 468 -38.43 -46.44 -9.82
C ALA A 468 -37.27 -45.51 -9.43
N GLU A 469 -36.15 -46.06 -8.95
CA GLU A 469 -34.92 -45.30 -8.67
C GLU A 469 -34.41 -44.60 -9.94
N LEU A 470 -34.36 -45.31 -11.08
CA LEU A 470 -33.96 -44.73 -12.37
C LEU A 470 -34.92 -43.62 -12.83
N ALA A 471 -36.23 -43.81 -12.66
CA ALA A 471 -37.21 -42.79 -13.00
C ALA A 471 -37.05 -41.53 -12.13
N GLN A 472 -36.72 -41.70 -10.84
CA GLN A 472 -36.46 -40.57 -9.94
C GLN A 472 -35.17 -39.83 -10.32
N ILE A 473 -34.08 -40.56 -10.60
CA ILE A 473 -32.81 -39.95 -11.05
C ILE A 473 -33.00 -39.20 -12.36
N ALA A 474 -33.75 -39.76 -13.31
CA ALA A 474 -34.06 -39.10 -14.58
C ALA A 474 -34.82 -37.79 -14.36
N LYS A 475 -35.80 -37.79 -13.44
CA LYS A 475 -36.55 -36.59 -13.06
C LYS A 475 -35.66 -35.53 -12.40
N GLU A 476 -34.81 -35.91 -11.45
CA GLU A 476 -33.88 -35.00 -10.77
C GLU A 476 -32.86 -34.40 -11.76
N TYR A 477 -32.40 -35.19 -12.74
CA TYR A 477 -31.54 -34.73 -13.81
C TYR A 477 -32.22 -33.69 -14.71
N ASP A 478 -33.47 -33.95 -15.13
CA ASP A 478 -34.24 -33.01 -15.95
C ASP A 478 -34.54 -31.71 -15.22
N GLU A 479 -34.86 -31.76 -13.92
CA GLU A 479 -35.06 -30.58 -13.07
C GLU A 479 -33.77 -29.76 -12.93
N THR A 480 -32.63 -30.43 -12.69
CA THR A 480 -31.32 -29.77 -12.58
C THR A 480 -30.92 -29.13 -13.91
N ARG A 481 -31.17 -29.82 -15.02
CA ARG A 481 -30.91 -29.30 -16.37
C ARG A 481 -31.77 -28.09 -16.67
N ALA A 482 -33.07 -28.13 -16.38
CA ALA A 482 -33.97 -27.00 -16.59
C ALA A 482 -33.55 -25.78 -15.75
N LYS A 483 -33.12 -26.01 -14.51
CA LYS A 483 -32.57 -24.94 -13.65
C LYS A 483 -31.32 -24.33 -14.27
N ALA A 484 -30.35 -25.15 -14.69
CA ALA A 484 -29.13 -24.67 -15.34
C ALA A 484 -29.42 -23.90 -16.64
N GLU A 485 -30.38 -24.34 -17.46
CA GLU A 485 -30.80 -23.62 -18.66
C GLU A 485 -31.41 -22.26 -18.34
N SER A 486 -32.26 -22.16 -17.32
CA SER A 486 -32.83 -20.87 -16.89
C SER A 486 -31.80 -19.89 -16.29
N GLU A 487 -30.81 -20.40 -15.54
CA GLU A 487 -29.70 -19.59 -15.05
C GLU A 487 -28.82 -19.10 -16.21
N LYS A 488 -28.57 -19.95 -17.22
CA LYS A 488 -27.84 -19.57 -18.43
C LYS A 488 -28.56 -18.46 -19.20
N THR A 489 -29.87 -18.57 -19.41
CA THR A 489 -30.63 -17.53 -20.11
C THR A 489 -30.62 -16.21 -19.33
N ALA A 490 -30.75 -16.25 -18.01
CA ALA A 490 -30.68 -15.05 -17.17
C ALA A 490 -29.30 -14.36 -17.24
N LEU A 491 -28.23 -15.15 -17.28
CA LEU A 491 -26.87 -14.62 -17.46
C LEU A 491 -26.66 -14.03 -18.87
N GLU A 492 -27.17 -14.68 -19.91
CA GLU A 492 -27.11 -14.16 -21.29
C GLU A 492 -27.83 -12.82 -21.42
N GLU A 493 -29.03 -12.69 -20.83
CA GLU A 493 -29.77 -11.41 -20.78
C GLU A 493 -28.99 -10.32 -20.03
N LYS A 494 -28.37 -10.67 -18.90
CA LYS A 494 -27.54 -9.72 -18.13
C LYS A 494 -26.32 -9.26 -18.93
N VAL A 495 -25.66 -10.15 -19.66
CA VAL A 495 -24.52 -9.81 -20.53
C VAL A 495 -24.96 -8.89 -21.66
N GLN A 496 -26.11 -9.14 -22.30
CA GLN A 496 -26.65 -8.24 -23.33
C GLN A 496 -27.00 -6.85 -22.77
N SER A 497 -27.58 -6.78 -21.57
CA SER A 497 -27.84 -5.50 -20.88
C SER A 497 -26.54 -4.75 -20.57
N MET A 498 -25.49 -5.43 -20.13
CA MET A 498 -24.20 -4.78 -19.88
C MET A 498 -23.55 -4.30 -21.19
N HIS A 499 -23.65 -5.08 -22.26
CA HIS A 499 -23.08 -4.71 -23.56
C HIS A 499 -23.75 -3.45 -24.14
N THR A 500 -25.08 -3.37 -24.05
CA THR A 500 -25.83 -2.17 -24.48
C THR A 500 -25.50 -0.94 -23.63
N GLN A 501 -25.31 -1.09 -22.32
CA GLN A 501 -24.86 0.00 -21.45
C GLN A 501 -23.45 0.48 -21.81
N LEU A 502 -22.52 -0.44 -22.06
CA LEU A 502 -21.15 -0.11 -22.48
C LEU A 502 -21.14 0.62 -23.81
N GLU A 503 -21.92 0.18 -24.79
CA GLU A 503 -21.98 0.84 -26.11
C GLU A 503 -22.60 2.24 -26.01
N SER A 504 -23.64 2.41 -25.17
CA SER A 504 -24.22 3.72 -24.87
C SER A 504 -23.20 4.65 -24.22
N LEU A 505 -22.48 4.19 -23.18
CA LEU A 505 -21.45 4.99 -22.50
C LEU A 505 -20.33 5.39 -23.46
N LYS A 506 -19.85 4.43 -24.27
CA LYS A 506 -18.82 4.68 -25.27
C LYS A 506 -19.23 5.75 -26.29
N SER A 507 -20.47 5.70 -26.76
CA SER A 507 -21.00 6.71 -27.69
C SER A 507 -21.14 8.09 -27.04
N GLN A 508 -21.55 8.13 -25.77
CA GLN A 508 -21.70 9.36 -25.01
C GLN A 508 -20.34 10.01 -24.73
N ASP A 509 -19.36 9.24 -24.24
CA ASP A 509 -18.02 9.72 -23.91
C ASP A 509 -17.27 10.19 -25.17
N SER A 510 -17.36 9.45 -26.29
CA SER A 510 -16.73 9.86 -27.55
C SER A 510 -17.29 11.20 -28.05
N SER A 511 -18.61 11.39 -28.03
CA SER A 511 -19.23 12.64 -28.52
C SER A 511 -18.95 13.82 -27.59
N MET A 512 -18.96 13.62 -26.27
CA MET A 512 -18.70 14.68 -25.30
C MET A 512 -17.24 15.12 -25.34
N LEU A 513 -16.31 14.16 -25.41
CA LEU A 513 -14.87 14.43 -25.46
C LEU A 513 -14.49 15.17 -26.74
N GLU A 514 -15.06 14.77 -27.88
CA GLU A 514 -14.82 15.44 -29.17
C GLU A 514 -15.35 16.88 -29.17
N ALA A 515 -16.54 17.13 -28.62
CA ALA A 515 -17.08 18.47 -28.45
C ALA A 515 -16.25 19.35 -27.49
N GLN A 516 -15.77 18.77 -26.38
CA GLN A 516 -14.89 19.46 -25.43
C GLN A 516 -13.53 19.79 -26.04
N LEU A 517 -12.92 18.87 -26.79
CA LEU A 517 -11.67 19.10 -27.51
C LEU A 517 -11.82 20.20 -28.55
N GLN A 518 -12.90 20.18 -29.32
CA GLN A 518 -13.18 21.21 -30.30
C GLN A 518 -13.34 22.59 -29.64
N THR A 519 -14.07 22.65 -28.52
CA THR A 519 -14.24 23.90 -27.75
C THR A 519 -12.92 24.41 -27.18
N LYS A 520 -12.12 23.54 -26.56
CA LYS A 520 -10.80 23.91 -26.00
C LYS A 520 -9.81 24.32 -27.07
N SER A 521 -9.85 23.70 -28.25
CA SER A 521 -9.02 24.08 -29.39
C SER A 521 -9.36 25.49 -29.90
N ALA A 522 -10.64 25.86 -29.91
CA ALA A 522 -11.09 27.20 -30.29
C ALA A 522 -10.68 28.25 -29.24
N GLU A 523 -10.82 27.93 -27.94
CA GLU A 523 -10.35 28.79 -26.84
C GLU A 523 -8.83 29.03 -26.92
N LEU A 524 -8.04 27.98 -27.16
CA LEU A 524 -6.59 28.11 -27.33
C LEU A 524 -6.20 28.98 -28.53
N ALA A 525 -6.90 28.82 -29.65
CA ALA A 525 -6.68 29.66 -30.83
C ALA A 525 -6.99 31.14 -30.55
N GLN A 526 -8.04 31.41 -29.75
CA GLN A 526 -8.37 32.77 -29.33
C GLN A 526 -7.32 33.36 -28.38
N ILE A 527 -6.88 32.60 -27.37
CA ILE A 527 -5.84 33.05 -26.43
C ILE A 527 -4.52 33.32 -27.16
N ALA A 528 -4.13 32.47 -28.10
CA ALA A 528 -2.93 32.68 -28.91
C ALA A 528 -3.01 34.00 -29.70
N LYS A 529 -4.17 34.29 -30.30
CA LYS A 529 -4.41 35.54 -31.01
C LYS A 529 -4.34 36.76 -30.09
N GLU A 530 -4.97 36.72 -28.92
CA GLU A 530 -4.92 37.81 -27.92
C GLU A 530 -3.50 38.05 -27.40
N TYR A 531 -2.72 36.98 -27.22
CA TYR A 531 -1.32 37.06 -26.82
C TYR A 531 -0.46 37.77 -27.90
N ASP A 532 -0.62 37.39 -29.16
CA ASP A 532 0.12 38.00 -30.27
C ASP A 532 -0.23 39.49 -30.45
N GLU A 533 -1.52 39.85 -30.30
CA GLU A 533 -1.97 41.24 -30.33
C GLU A 533 -1.37 42.07 -29.17
N THR A 534 -1.38 41.50 -27.96
CA THR A 534 -0.81 42.18 -26.78
C THR A 534 0.70 42.36 -26.91
N ARG A 535 1.40 41.35 -27.42
CA ARG A 535 2.83 41.40 -27.67
C ARG A 535 3.17 42.46 -28.71
N ALA A 536 2.45 42.51 -29.82
CA ALA A 536 2.65 43.53 -30.86
C ALA A 536 2.44 44.95 -30.31
N LYS A 537 1.43 45.14 -29.47
CA LYS A 537 1.18 46.43 -28.80
C LYS A 537 2.34 46.81 -27.87
N ALA A 538 2.79 45.90 -27.01
CA ALA A 538 3.90 46.14 -26.10
C ALA A 538 5.20 46.46 -26.85
N GLU A 539 5.46 45.79 -27.98
CA GLU A 539 6.62 46.04 -28.82
C GLU A 539 6.56 47.43 -29.49
N SER A 540 5.38 47.85 -29.95
CA SER A 540 5.17 49.21 -30.46
C SER A 540 5.36 50.30 -29.39
N GLU A 541 4.87 50.07 -28.16
CA GLU A 541 5.04 51.00 -27.04
C GLU A 541 6.52 51.10 -26.62
N LYS A 542 7.24 49.98 -26.61
CA LYS A 542 8.68 49.94 -26.38
C LYS A 542 9.43 50.79 -27.42
N THR A 543 9.14 50.61 -28.70
CA THR A 543 9.78 51.40 -29.77
C THR A 543 9.51 52.90 -29.62
N ALA A 544 8.27 53.28 -29.29
CA ALA A 544 7.92 54.68 -29.07
C ALA A 544 8.65 55.29 -27.85
N LEU A 545 8.82 54.52 -26.78
CA LEU A 545 9.58 54.94 -25.60
C LEU A 545 11.08 55.07 -25.91
N GLU A 546 11.65 54.14 -26.67
CA GLU A 546 13.05 54.21 -27.11
C GLU A 546 13.32 55.46 -27.97
N GLU A 547 12.44 55.77 -28.92
CA GLU A 547 12.51 57.00 -29.72
C GLU A 547 12.43 58.26 -28.85
N LYS A 548 11.53 58.27 -27.86
CA LYS A 548 11.40 59.40 -26.92
C LYS A 548 12.67 59.58 -26.07
N VAL A 549 13.27 58.50 -25.60
CA VAL A 549 14.53 58.54 -24.84
C VAL A 549 15.66 59.08 -25.70
N GLN A 550 15.79 58.65 -26.95
CA GLN A 550 16.79 59.18 -27.88
C GLN A 550 16.58 60.68 -28.15
N SER A 551 15.34 61.12 -28.33
CA SER A 551 15.00 62.55 -28.47
C SER A 551 15.41 63.37 -27.25
N MET A 552 15.08 62.92 -26.03
CA MET A 552 15.52 63.61 -24.81
C MET A 552 17.04 63.64 -24.67
N HIS A 553 17.73 62.56 -25.05
CA HIS A 553 19.20 62.51 -24.99
C HIS A 553 19.84 63.54 -25.94
N THR A 554 19.33 63.65 -27.16
CA THR A 554 19.80 64.67 -28.11
C THR A 554 19.52 66.10 -27.65
N GLN A 555 18.36 66.35 -27.02
CA GLN A 555 18.05 67.64 -26.42
C GLN A 555 19.00 68.00 -25.27
N LEU A 556 19.30 67.05 -24.38
CA LEU A 556 20.24 67.25 -23.28
C LEU A 556 21.65 67.56 -23.79
N GLU A 557 22.12 66.86 -24.82
CA GLU A 557 23.45 67.10 -25.38
C GLU A 557 23.53 68.48 -26.07
N SER A 558 22.46 68.89 -26.77
CA SER A 558 22.36 70.23 -27.35
C SER A 558 22.39 71.32 -26.27
N LEU A 559 21.61 71.20 -25.20
CA LEU A 559 21.61 72.15 -24.09
C LEU A 559 22.98 72.24 -23.42
N LYS A 560 23.62 71.10 -23.16
CA LYS A 560 24.95 71.03 -22.57
C LYS A 560 25.99 71.75 -23.44
N SER A 561 25.93 71.57 -24.76
CA SER A 561 26.84 72.26 -25.69
C SER A 561 26.59 73.78 -25.71
N GLN A 562 25.32 74.19 -25.65
CA GLN A 562 24.93 75.61 -25.65
C GLN A 562 25.40 76.30 -24.36
N ASP A 563 25.11 75.73 -23.19
CA ASP A 563 25.49 76.29 -21.89
C ASP A 563 27.02 76.37 -21.74
N SER A 564 27.75 75.32 -22.15
CA SER A 564 29.21 75.33 -22.11
C SER A 564 29.80 76.41 -23.01
N SER A 565 29.28 76.57 -24.24
CA SER A 565 29.77 77.58 -25.18
C SER A 565 29.45 79.02 -24.73
N MET A 566 28.26 79.24 -24.16
CA MET A 566 27.84 80.55 -23.67
C MET A 566 28.63 80.95 -22.43
N LEU A 567 28.86 80.02 -21.50
CA LEU A 567 29.64 80.27 -20.30
C LEU A 567 31.11 80.58 -20.65
N GLU A 568 31.69 79.84 -21.61
CA GLU A 568 33.05 80.08 -22.07
C GLU A 568 33.21 81.45 -22.77
N ALA A 569 32.24 81.82 -23.61
CA ALA A 569 32.22 83.15 -24.24
C ALA A 569 32.05 84.29 -23.23
N GLN A 570 31.20 84.10 -22.21
CA GLN A 570 31.04 85.07 -21.11
C GLN A 570 32.32 85.21 -20.27
N LEU A 571 32.97 84.09 -19.95
CA LEU A 571 34.26 84.08 -19.24
C LEU A 571 35.36 84.79 -20.04
N GLN A 572 35.47 84.52 -21.34
CA GLN A 572 36.42 85.22 -22.21
C GLN A 572 36.14 86.72 -22.24
N THR A 573 34.87 87.13 -22.40
CA THR A 573 34.48 88.54 -22.42
C THR A 573 34.83 89.23 -21.10
N LYS A 574 34.52 88.62 -19.95
CA LYS A 574 34.86 89.15 -18.63
C LYS A 574 36.37 89.21 -18.40
N SER A 575 37.12 88.23 -18.91
CA SER A 575 38.59 88.25 -18.83
C SER A 575 39.20 89.40 -19.64
N ALA A 576 38.64 89.71 -20.82
CA ALA A 576 39.06 90.83 -21.64
C ALA A 576 38.71 92.19 -21.01
N GLU A 577 37.52 92.31 -20.41
CA GLU A 577 37.13 93.50 -19.63
C GLU A 577 38.08 93.72 -18.45
N LEU A 578 38.41 92.67 -17.69
CA LEU A 578 39.37 92.75 -16.58
C LEU A 578 40.76 93.18 -17.06
N ALA A 579 41.24 92.66 -18.20
CA ALA A 579 42.51 93.06 -18.78
C ALA A 579 42.52 94.56 -19.16
N GLN A 580 41.43 95.06 -19.77
CA GLN A 580 41.30 96.49 -20.10
C GLN A 580 41.24 97.38 -18.86
N ILE A 581 40.52 96.97 -17.82
CA ILE A 581 40.46 97.70 -16.55
C ILE A 581 41.84 97.75 -15.90
N THR A 582 42.56 96.62 -15.89
CA THR A 582 43.93 96.54 -15.36
C THR A 582 44.87 97.47 -16.13
N GLN A 583 44.81 97.47 -17.47
CA GLN A 583 45.60 98.37 -18.29
C GLN A 583 45.30 99.86 -17.99
N LYS A 584 44.02 100.24 -17.94
CA LYS A 584 43.61 101.63 -17.61
C LYS A 584 44.08 102.04 -16.21
N TYR A 585 44.04 101.12 -15.25
CA TYR A 585 44.55 101.35 -13.91
C TYR A 585 46.06 101.61 -13.92
N ASP A 586 46.83 100.80 -14.63
CA ASP A 586 48.28 100.95 -14.76
C ASP A 586 48.68 102.25 -15.47
N GLU A 587 47.97 102.63 -16.54
CA GLU A 587 48.15 103.90 -17.24
C GLU A 587 47.87 105.09 -16.31
N THR A 588 46.77 105.04 -15.55
CA THR A 588 46.40 106.10 -14.60
C THR A 588 47.44 106.21 -13.48
N ARG A 589 47.92 105.07 -12.97
CA ARG A 589 48.96 105.01 -11.95
C ARG A 589 50.27 105.58 -12.48
N ALA A 590 50.71 105.20 -13.68
CA ALA A 590 51.92 105.73 -14.30
C ALA A 590 51.84 107.25 -14.50
N LYS A 591 50.67 107.75 -14.94
CA LYS A 591 50.41 109.19 -15.06
C LYS A 591 50.51 109.88 -13.71
N ALA A 592 49.85 109.36 -12.67
CA ALA A 592 49.92 109.90 -11.31
C ALA A 592 51.35 109.91 -10.75
N GLU A 593 52.15 108.87 -11.01
CA GLU A 593 53.56 108.79 -10.61
C GLU A 593 54.41 109.83 -11.35
N SER A 594 54.14 110.06 -12.65
CA SER A 594 54.80 111.10 -13.44
C SER A 594 54.45 112.52 -12.98
N GLU A 595 53.18 112.76 -12.63
CA GLU A 595 52.73 114.04 -12.05
C GLU A 595 53.33 114.27 -10.67
N LYS A 596 53.37 113.23 -9.82
CA LYS A 596 54.03 113.27 -8.52
C LYS A 596 55.51 113.63 -8.65
N THR A 597 56.25 112.98 -9.55
CA THR A 597 57.68 113.28 -9.76
C THR A 597 57.91 114.67 -10.36
N ALA A 598 57.00 115.17 -11.21
CA ALA A 598 57.04 116.54 -11.71
C ALA A 598 56.80 117.57 -10.60
N LEU A 599 55.79 117.33 -9.74
CA LEU A 599 55.50 118.15 -8.57
C LEU A 599 56.66 118.12 -7.56
N GLU A 600 57.25 116.95 -7.30
CA GLU A 600 58.43 116.83 -6.44
C GLU A 600 59.61 117.64 -6.98
N LYS A 601 59.87 117.61 -8.29
CA LYS A 601 60.89 118.47 -8.93
C LYS A 601 60.57 119.96 -8.80
N GLN A 602 59.30 120.35 -8.97
CA GLN A 602 58.87 121.73 -8.80
C GLN A 602 59.07 122.20 -7.35
N VAL A 603 58.69 121.36 -6.38
CA VAL A 603 58.88 121.62 -4.95
C VAL A 603 60.38 121.74 -4.63
N GLN A 604 61.22 120.84 -5.13
CA GLN A 604 62.68 120.93 -4.97
C GLN A 604 63.22 122.23 -5.57
N SER A 605 62.80 122.60 -6.78
CA SER A 605 63.19 123.86 -7.43
C SER A 605 62.82 125.08 -6.59
N MET A 606 61.57 125.16 -6.11
CA MET A 606 61.13 126.25 -5.21
C MET A 606 61.93 126.25 -3.90
N HIS A 607 62.29 125.08 -3.37
CA HIS A 607 63.11 124.97 -2.17
C HIS A 607 64.51 125.54 -2.40
N THR A 608 65.18 125.20 -3.51
CA THR A 608 66.47 125.82 -3.90
C THR A 608 66.36 127.33 -4.12
N GLN A 609 65.25 127.82 -4.70
CA GLN A 609 65.02 129.26 -4.87
C GLN A 609 64.87 129.97 -3.52
N LEU A 610 64.08 129.40 -2.60
CA LEU A 610 63.93 129.92 -1.24
C LEU A 610 65.25 129.89 -0.48
N GLU A 611 66.05 128.84 -0.60
CA GLU A 611 67.36 128.75 0.03
C GLU A 611 68.34 129.79 -0.54
N SER A 612 68.27 130.06 -1.87
CA SER A 612 69.07 131.12 -2.50
C SER A 612 68.65 132.52 -2.03
N LEU A 613 67.34 132.78 -1.90
CA LEU A 613 66.81 134.06 -1.40
C LEU A 613 67.18 134.27 0.07
N LYS A 614 67.11 133.22 0.88
CA LYS A 614 67.51 133.25 2.29
C LYS A 614 69.02 133.45 2.47
N SER A 615 69.82 132.93 1.54
CA SER A 615 71.27 133.16 1.47
C SER A 615 71.60 134.58 0.99
N GLN A 616 70.76 135.15 0.13
CA GLN A 616 70.90 136.51 -0.42
C GLN A 616 70.51 137.60 0.61
N ASP A 617 69.45 137.36 1.41
CA ASP A 617 69.01 138.23 2.52
C ASP A 617 69.99 138.26 3.71
N SER A 618 70.91 137.30 3.81
CA SER A 618 71.92 137.25 4.89
C SER A 618 73.16 138.13 4.63
N SER A 619 73.26 138.79 3.46
CA SER A 619 74.47 139.50 3.03
C SER A 619 74.33 141.01 2.74
N MET A 620 73.14 141.59 2.83
CA MET A 620 72.94 143.04 2.64
C MET A 620 71.91 143.63 3.62
N LEU A 621 72.37 144.01 4.82
CA LEU A 621 72.09 145.31 5.48
C LEU A 621 72.55 145.28 6.95
N LYS A 622 73.74 145.84 7.18
CA LYS A 622 74.15 146.49 8.43
C LYS A 622 73.78 147.97 8.34
N SER A 623 73.45 148.57 9.50
CA SER A 623 72.97 149.96 9.75
C SER A 623 71.51 150.19 9.29
N GLU A 624 70.62 150.81 10.06
CA GLU A 624 70.76 151.71 11.20
C GLU A 624 69.44 151.83 11.99
N SER A 625 69.57 152.33 13.23
CA SER A 625 68.61 152.50 14.33
C SER A 625 67.26 153.16 14.05
N ILE A 626 66.23 152.74 14.80
CA ILE A 626 65.19 153.52 15.57
C ILE A 626 64.27 152.45 16.19
N GLU A 627 64.38 152.11 17.48
CA GLU A 627 63.75 152.75 18.66
C GLU A 627 62.47 152.00 19.13
N LYS A 628 62.62 151.25 20.24
CA LYS A 628 61.76 151.09 21.45
C LYS A 628 60.23 151.20 21.26
N SER A 629 59.33 150.43 21.89
CA SER A 629 59.30 149.56 23.07
C SER A 629 57.79 149.27 23.33
N VAL A 630 57.49 148.26 24.15
CA VAL A 630 56.22 148.04 24.92
C VAL A 630 55.23 147.00 24.37
N LYS A 631 55.38 145.78 24.92
CA LYS A 631 54.40 144.96 25.67
C LYS A 631 52.93 144.88 25.20
N ASP A 632 52.53 143.65 24.88
CA ASP A 632 51.32 142.94 25.29
C ASP A 632 50.01 143.71 25.40
N LYS A 633 49.21 143.66 24.31
CA LYS A 633 47.83 143.11 24.28
C LYS A 633 47.09 143.59 23.02
N LYS A 634 46.27 142.66 22.51
CA LYS A 634 44.91 142.87 21.99
C LYS A 634 44.68 143.30 20.52
N HIS A 635 43.74 142.53 19.96
CA HIS A 635 42.62 142.92 19.10
C HIS A 635 42.92 143.02 17.59
N SER A 636 42.33 142.12 16.79
CA SER A 636 40.93 142.17 16.33
C SER A 636 40.79 143.02 15.09
N PHE A 637 40.54 142.37 13.96
CA PHE A 637 39.69 142.89 12.90
C PHE A 637 38.99 141.66 12.28
N LEU A 638 37.72 141.37 12.63
CA LEU A 638 36.48 141.93 12.06
C LEU A 638 36.17 141.31 10.66
N SER A 639 35.00 140.73 10.35
CA SER A 639 33.67 140.73 10.97
C SER A 639 32.69 139.75 10.30
N LYS A 640 31.55 139.52 10.99
CA LYS A 640 30.17 139.13 10.56
C LYS A 640 29.86 137.64 10.82
N LEU A 641 28.83 137.24 11.60
CA LEU A 641 27.50 137.84 11.75
C LEU A 641 26.71 137.18 12.92
N LEU A 642 26.22 137.99 13.88
CA LEU A 642 25.01 137.87 14.76
C LEU A 642 24.76 136.57 15.56
N LYS A 643 24.52 136.49 16.88
CA LYS A 643 23.99 137.38 17.95
C LYS A 643 22.57 137.94 17.74
N SER A 644 21.60 137.28 18.37
CA SER A 644 20.59 137.84 19.32
C SER A 644 19.81 136.65 19.91
N GLU A 645 19.87 136.29 21.20
CA GLU A 645 19.32 137.03 22.36
C GLU A 645 17.79 137.15 22.20
N ILE A 646 16.96 136.65 23.12
CA ILE A 646 16.60 137.31 24.38
C ILE A 646 15.99 136.33 25.40
N LYS A 647 16.24 136.64 26.68
CA LYS A 647 15.87 135.98 27.94
C LYS A 647 14.39 136.11 28.36
N GLN A 648 14.01 135.26 29.33
CA GLN A 648 12.83 135.26 30.22
C GLN A 648 12.55 136.62 30.91
N PRO A 649 11.39 136.85 31.58
CA PRO A 649 11.17 136.39 32.98
C PRO A 649 9.69 136.11 33.40
N LEU A 650 9.54 135.78 34.69
CA LEU A 650 8.38 135.33 35.48
C LEU A 650 7.11 136.22 35.48
N GLU A 651 6.03 135.55 35.93
CA GLU A 651 4.98 135.98 36.88
C GLU A 651 3.54 136.19 36.39
N SER A 652 2.68 135.29 36.91
CA SER A 652 1.33 135.51 37.45
C SER A 652 0.12 135.74 36.55
N SER A 653 -0.94 135.05 36.99
CA SER A 653 -2.36 135.39 36.91
C SER A 653 -3.15 135.01 35.67
N ASP A 654 -4.34 134.51 36.00
CA ASP A 654 -5.58 134.49 35.24
C ASP A 654 -5.81 133.27 34.33
N ASP A 655 -6.53 132.31 34.94
CA ASP A 655 -7.78 131.72 34.44
C ASP A 655 -8.05 131.92 32.95
N ILE A 656 -8.39 130.83 32.23
CA ILE A 656 -8.69 130.69 30.78
C ILE A 656 -7.66 129.82 30.00
N TYR A 657 -7.04 128.82 30.64
CA TYR A 657 -6.30 127.74 29.92
C TYR A 657 -6.63 126.32 30.40
N HIS A 658 -7.76 126.15 31.10
CA HIS A 658 -8.24 124.85 31.55
C HIS A 658 -9.35 124.25 30.68
N THR A 659 -9.93 124.99 29.74
CA THR A 659 -11.01 124.48 28.88
C THR A 659 -10.50 123.65 27.70
N ASP A 660 -9.42 124.04 27.03
CA ASP A 660 -8.92 123.30 25.85
C ASP A 660 -8.29 121.95 26.19
N LYS A 661 -7.51 121.88 27.28
CA LYS A 661 -6.98 120.59 27.77
C LYS A 661 -8.09 119.66 28.28
N LEU A 662 -9.17 120.22 28.82
CA LEU A 662 -10.33 119.44 29.24
C LEU A 662 -11.13 118.94 28.04
N LEU A 663 -11.28 119.75 26.98
CA LEU A 663 -11.95 119.37 25.75
C LEU A 663 -11.18 118.28 24.99
N GLU A 664 -9.85 118.38 24.94
CA GLU A 664 -8.97 117.40 24.30
C GLU A 664 -8.93 116.08 25.08
N ALA A 665 -8.99 116.14 26.41
CA ALA A 665 -9.17 114.96 27.26
C ALA A 665 -10.55 114.31 27.08
N GLN A 666 -11.62 115.10 26.99
CA GLN A 666 -12.98 114.61 26.73
C GLN A 666 -13.12 113.99 25.32
N LEU A 667 -12.44 114.54 24.31
CA LEU A 667 -12.38 113.96 22.97
C LEU A 667 -11.60 112.64 22.93
N ARG A 668 -10.45 112.55 23.61
CA ARG A 668 -9.71 111.28 23.75
C ARG A 668 -10.52 110.24 24.52
N GLU A 669 -11.25 110.65 25.55
CA GLU A 669 -12.14 109.77 26.30
C GLU A 669 -13.32 109.30 25.44
N ALA A 670 -13.88 110.16 24.58
CA ALA A 670 -14.93 109.78 23.64
C ALA A 670 -14.43 108.79 22.58
N VAL A 671 -13.26 109.03 21.99
CA VAL A 671 -12.65 108.11 21.01
C VAL A 671 -12.31 106.77 21.66
N ALA A 672 -11.74 106.77 22.87
CA ALA A 672 -11.47 105.55 23.62
C ALA A 672 -12.77 104.79 23.97
N LYS A 673 -13.85 105.51 24.33
CA LYS A 673 -15.17 104.90 24.55
C LYS A 673 -15.72 104.28 23.26
N ASP A 674 -15.55 104.92 22.11
CA ASP A 674 -15.98 104.38 20.82
C ASP A 674 -15.14 103.16 20.40
N GLU A 675 -13.82 103.17 20.63
CA GLU A 675 -12.95 102.01 20.40
C GLU A 675 -13.32 100.83 21.31
N ILE A 676 -13.56 101.09 22.60
CA ILE A 676 -14.02 100.07 23.56
C ILE A 676 -15.38 99.52 23.13
N ASN A 677 -16.31 100.39 22.73
CA ASN A 677 -17.64 99.98 22.26
C ASN A 677 -17.55 99.17 20.95
N SER A 678 -16.65 99.53 20.03
CA SER A 678 -16.42 98.78 18.79
C SER A 678 -15.82 97.40 19.08
N THR A 679 -14.87 97.33 20.01
CA THR A 679 -14.24 96.07 20.45
C THR A 679 -15.26 95.17 21.15
N LEU A 680 -16.11 95.74 22.00
CA LEU A 680 -17.18 95.02 22.68
C LEU A 680 -18.21 94.48 21.67
N ARG A 681 -18.59 95.27 20.67
CA ARG A 681 -19.47 94.80 19.58
C ARG A 681 -18.84 93.67 18.77
N ASN A 682 -17.54 93.77 18.46
CA ASN A 682 -16.82 92.70 17.75
C ASN A 682 -16.73 91.42 18.59
N GLN A 683 -16.50 91.53 19.91
CA GLN A 683 -16.51 90.40 20.82
C GLN A 683 -17.91 89.77 20.95
N GLN A 684 -18.96 90.59 21.01
CA GLN A 684 -20.35 90.11 21.03
C GLN A 684 -20.71 89.39 19.72
N ALA A 685 -20.30 89.93 18.56
CA ALA A 685 -20.52 89.29 17.26
C ALA A 685 -19.78 87.93 17.18
N LYS A 686 -18.53 87.87 17.64
CA LYS A 686 -17.75 86.63 17.68
C LYS A 686 -18.35 85.59 18.64
N LEU A 687 -18.90 86.02 19.77
CA LEU A 687 -19.60 85.13 20.69
C LEU A 687 -20.87 84.57 20.06
N LEU A 688 -21.63 85.41 19.34
CA LEU A 688 -22.84 84.99 18.62
C LEU A 688 -22.51 83.95 17.53
N GLU A 689 -21.44 84.18 16.76
CA GLU A 689 -20.97 83.23 15.74
C GLU A 689 -20.55 81.89 16.37
N LEU A 690 -19.84 81.91 17.50
CA LEU A 690 -19.49 80.69 18.22
C LEU A 690 -20.72 79.96 18.79
N MET A 691 -21.75 80.69 19.22
CA MET A 691 -23.01 80.10 19.65
C MET A 691 -23.76 79.44 18.48
N GLU A 692 -23.81 80.08 17.32
CA GLU A 692 -24.40 79.50 16.11
C GLU A 692 -23.63 78.26 15.63
N GLN A 693 -22.30 78.29 15.65
CA GLN A 693 -21.46 77.13 15.32
C GLN A 693 -21.70 75.97 16.30
N ARG A 694 -21.84 76.27 17.61
CA ARG A 694 -22.18 75.27 18.62
C ARG A 694 -23.56 74.67 18.38
N GLU A 695 -24.58 75.49 18.09
CA GLU A 695 -25.93 75.02 17.81
C GLU A 695 -25.97 74.17 16.52
N ALA A 696 -25.23 74.56 15.49
CA ALA A 696 -25.09 73.77 14.27
C ALA A 696 -24.38 72.43 14.51
N ALA A 697 -23.35 72.41 15.36
CA ALA A 697 -22.68 71.17 15.77
C ALA A 697 -23.60 70.26 16.59
N GLU A 698 -24.39 70.83 17.50
CA GLU A 698 -25.36 70.09 18.33
C GLU A 698 -26.50 69.49 17.47
N LYS A 699 -27.01 70.24 16.49
CA LYS A 699 -27.96 69.73 15.49
C LYS A 699 -27.36 68.60 14.65
N LYS A 700 -26.09 68.72 14.23
CA LYS A 700 -25.38 67.63 13.52
C LYS A 700 -25.20 66.39 14.40
N ALA A 701 -24.86 66.56 15.68
CA ALA A 701 -24.74 65.45 16.62
C ALA A 701 -26.07 64.72 16.85
N LEU A 702 -27.18 65.47 16.96
CA LEU A 702 -28.54 64.92 17.05
C LEU A 702 -28.97 64.16 15.79
N LEU A 703 -28.45 64.52 14.61
CA LEU A 703 -28.68 63.78 13.36
C LEU A 703 -27.83 62.51 13.24
N ILE A 704 -26.63 62.50 13.82
CA ILE A 704 -25.71 61.34 13.76
C ILE A 704 -26.11 60.27 14.79
N SER A 705 -26.64 60.66 15.96
CA SER A 705 -27.01 59.73 17.03
C SER A 705 -28.01 58.63 16.62
N PRO A 706 -29.09 58.89 15.84
CA PRO A 706 -30.01 57.86 15.37
C PRO A 706 -29.39 56.91 14.33
N VAL A 707 -28.45 57.42 13.51
CA VAL A 707 -27.75 56.61 12.51
C VAL A 707 -26.82 55.62 13.20
N LEU A 708 -26.06 56.08 14.21
CA LEU A 708 -25.22 55.22 15.05
C LEU A 708 -26.06 54.19 15.80
N ALA A 709 -27.21 54.58 16.38
CA ALA A 709 -28.09 53.65 17.06
C ALA A 709 -28.64 52.55 16.12
N LYS A 710 -28.96 52.89 14.86
CA LYS A 710 -29.34 51.90 13.85
C LYS A 710 -28.18 50.96 13.50
N GLN A 711 -26.97 51.47 13.33
CA GLN A 711 -25.79 50.65 13.06
C GLN A 711 -25.45 49.71 14.21
N ILE A 712 -25.52 50.18 15.46
CA ILE A 712 -25.33 49.34 16.65
C ILE A 712 -26.37 48.21 16.65
N LYS A 713 -27.65 48.52 16.40
CA LYS A 713 -28.70 47.51 16.32
C LYS A 713 -28.46 46.48 15.21
N THR A 714 -28.01 46.91 14.03
CA THR A 714 -27.66 45.99 12.94
C THR A 714 -26.50 45.08 13.33
N LEU A 715 -25.46 45.62 13.97
CA LEU A 715 -24.33 44.83 14.45
C LEU A 715 -24.73 43.85 15.55
N GLU A 716 -25.63 44.23 16.46
CA GLU A 716 -26.20 43.33 17.47
C GLU A 716 -26.98 42.17 16.81
N GLU A 717 -27.80 42.47 15.79
CA GLU A 717 -28.52 41.45 15.02
C GLU A 717 -27.54 40.51 14.27
N GLU A 718 -26.48 41.02 13.67
CA GLU A 718 -25.44 40.19 13.05
C GLU A 718 -24.69 39.33 14.06
N LEU A 719 -24.38 39.87 15.24
CA LEU A 719 -23.71 39.15 16.32
C LEU A 719 -24.59 38.03 16.87
N THR A 720 -25.91 38.24 16.99
CA THR A 720 -26.85 37.16 17.35
C THR A 720 -26.93 36.06 16.30
N LYS A 721 -26.91 36.40 15.00
CA LYS A 721 -26.87 35.41 13.90
C LYS A 721 -25.56 34.61 13.90
N LEU A 722 -24.44 35.26 14.13
CA LEU A 722 -23.13 34.61 14.26
C LEU A 722 -23.11 33.64 15.45
N ASN A 723 -23.61 34.06 16.61
CA ASN A 723 -23.72 33.20 17.79
C ASN A 723 -24.62 31.98 17.54
N HIS A 724 -25.76 32.16 16.89
CA HIS A 724 -26.63 31.04 16.53
C HIS A 724 -25.96 30.05 15.56
N THR A 725 -25.22 30.58 14.57
CA THR A 725 -24.47 29.76 13.61
C THR A 725 -23.36 28.97 14.30
N ARG A 726 -22.66 29.60 15.25
CA ARG A 726 -21.66 28.95 16.10
C ARG A 726 -22.27 27.84 16.94
N GLU A 727 -23.41 28.08 17.59
CA GLU A 727 -24.11 27.08 18.41
C GLU A 727 -24.55 25.88 17.56
N LEU A 728 -25.07 26.11 16.35
CA LEU A 728 -25.39 25.03 15.41
C LEU A 728 -24.15 24.24 14.97
N ALA A 729 -23.01 24.91 14.76
CA ALA A 729 -21.75 24.24 14.44
C ALA A 729 -21.25 23.40 15.61
N GLU A 730 -21.33 23.90 16.85
CA GLU A 730 -20.97 23.17 18.07
C GLU A 730 -21.88 21.94 18.28
N GLN A 731 -23.19 22.07 18.05
CA GLN A 731 -24.13 20.94 18.10
C GLN A 731 -23.82 19.87 17.04
N ARG A 732 -23.49 20.28 15.82
CA ARG A 732 -23.08 19.35 14.75
C ARG A 732 -21.77 18.65 15.08
N ALA A 733 -20.79 19.38 15.59
CA ALA A 733 -19.52 18.81 16.04
C ALA A 733 -19.71 17.81 17.19
N PHE A 734 -20.58 18.13 18.15
CA PHE A 734 -20.91 17.24 19.26
C PHE A 734 -21.61 15.96 18.77
N LYS A 735 -22.58 16.07 17.85
CA LYS A 735 -23.24 14.91 17.25
C LYS A 735 -22.25 14.05 16.47
N LYS A 736 -21.38 14.66 15.66
CA LYS A 736 -20.36 13.93 14.91
C LYS A 736 -19.35 13.23 15.81
N LYS A 737 -18.99 13.86 16.94
CA LYS A 737 -18.16 13.23 17.98
C LYS A 737 -18.84 11.98 18.56
N GLN A 738 -20.13 12.05 18.90
CA GLN A 738 -20.87 10.89 19.40
C GLN A 738 -20.97 9.76 18.37
N GLU A 739 -21.18 10.10 17.09
CA GLU A 739 -21.19 9.11 16.00
C GLU A 739 -19.84 8.40 15.88
N LEU A 740 -18.73 9.15 15.90
CA LEU A 740 -17.37 8.57 15.85
C LEU A 740 -17.06 7.72 17.09
N GLU A 741 -17.52 8.13 18.28
CA GLU A 741 -17.33 7.37 19.51
C GLU A 741 -18.08 6.02 19.47
N ASN A 742 -19.28 6.00 18.90
CA ASN A 742 -20.03 4.76 18.66
C ASN A 742 -19.34 3.88 17.60
N GLU A 743 -18.83 4.46 16.50
CA GLU A 743 -18.08 3.72 15.47
C GLU A 743 -16.81 3.08 16.06
N ILE A 744 -16.08 3.80 16.92
CA ILE A 744 -14.91 3.28 17.63
C ILE A 744 -15.29 2.13 18.56
N GLN A 745 -16.43 2.23 19.27
CA GLN A 745 -16.90 1.17 20.15
C GLN A 745 -17.24 -0.10 19.36
N ILE A 746 -17.94 0.03 18.23
CA ILE A 746 -18.25 -1.09 17.32
C ILE A 746 -16.96 -1.71 16.76
N ALA A 747 -15.97 -0.90 16.40
CA ALA A 747 -14.69 -1.39 15.92
C ALA A 747 -13.93 -2.21 16.98
N LYS A 748 -13.94 -1.76 18.25
CA LYS A 748 -13.35 -2.50 19.37
C LYS A 748 -14.05 -3.83 19.64
N GLU A 749 -15.37 -3.87 19.54
CA GLU A 749 -16.14 -5.11 19.69
C GLU A 749 -15.79 -6.12 18.58
N ARG A 750 -15.66 -5.66 17.33
CA ARG A 750 -15.21 -6.50 16.21
C ARG A 750 -13.78 -7.00 16.39
N GLU A 751 -12.86 -6.16 16.85
CA GLU A 751 -11.47 -6.54 17.13
C GLU A 751 -11.41 -7.61 18.24
N PHE A 752 -12.24 -7.47 19.28
CA PHE A 752 -12.36 -8.47 20.34
C PHE A 752 -12.90 -9.80 19.81
N GLU A 753 -13.95 -9.78 18.98
CA GLU A 753 -14.49 -10.98 18.33
C GLU A 753 -13.47 -11.67 17.43
N GLN A 754 -12.71 -10.89 16.64
CA GLN A 754 -11.62 -11.42 15.80
C GLN A 754 -10.50 -12.05 16.63
N THR A 755 -10.11 -11.43 17.75
CA THR A 755 -9.09 -11.96 18.66
C THR A 755 -9.56 -13.26 19.32
N SER A 756 -10.84 -13.33 19.69
CA SER A 756 -11.46 -14.54 20.22
C SER A 756 -11.52 -15.66 19.18
N LEU A 757 -11.85 -15.34 17.92
CA LEU A 757 -11.86 -16.28 16.82
C LEU A 757 -10.45 -16.82 16.52
N ALA A 758 -9.45 -15.94 16.46
CA ALA A 758 -8.05 -16.32 16.27
C ALA A 758 -7.54 -17.26 17.38
N SER A 759 -7.89 -16.97 18.63
CA SER A 759 -7.54 -17.84 19.78
C SER A 759 -8.21 -19.22 19.67
N SER A 760 -9.46 -19.28 19.20
CA SER A 760 -10.17 -20.54 18.96
C SER A 760 -9.55 -21.36 17.82
N LEU A 761 -9.17 -20.70 16.72
CA LEU A 761 -8.48 -21.32 15.59
C LEU A 761 -7.10 -21.86 15.98
N GLU A 762 -6.35 -21.12 16.82
CA GLU A 762 -5.07 -21.58 17.34
C GLU A 762 -5.24 -22.83 18.21
N LEU A 763 -6.27 -22.86 19.06
CA LEU A 763 -6.60 -24.04 19.86
C LEU A 763 -6.97 -25.25 18.98
N GLN A 764 -7.81 -25.05 17.96
CA GLN A 764 -8.14 -26.10 16.99
C GLN A 764 -6.91 -26.61 16.22
N LYS A 765 -5.99 -25.71 15.84
CA LYS A 765 -4.74 -26.06 15.18
C LYS A 765 -3.85 -26.92 16.08
N THR A 766 -3.76 -26.59 17.38
CA THR A 766 -2.99 -27.40 18.34
C THR A 766 -3.61 -28.79 18.53
N GLU A 767 -4.94 -28.89 18.52
CA GLU A 767 -5.65 -30.17 18.65
C GLU A 767 -5.49 -31.05 17.39
N LEU A 768 -5.55 -30.45 16.20
CA LEU A 768 -5.26 -31.15 14.94
C LEU A 768 -3.82 -31.64 14.86
N GLU A 769 -2.85 -30.84 15.32
CA GLU A 769 -1.45 -31.27 15.36
C GLU A 769 -1.25 -32.41 16.37
N LYS A 770 -1.92 -32.38 17.51
CA LYS A 770 -1.93 -33.49 18.47
C LYS A 770 -2.49 -34.77 17.84
N ILE A 771 -3.63 -34.69 17.15
CA ILE A 771 -4.23 -35.83 16.43
C ILE A 771 -3.29 -36.36 15.35
N ARG A 772 -2.61 -35.47 14.61
CA ARG A 772 -1.62 -35.85 13.60
C ARG A 772 -0.45 -36.61 14.23
N VAL A 773 0.13 -36.12 15.32
CA VAL A 773 1.25 -36.79 16.02
C VAL A 773 0.82 -38.15 16.58
N GLU A 774 -0.40 -38.26 17.12
CA GLU A 774 -0.97 -39.55 17.56
C GLU A 774 -1.15 -40.52 16.39
N HIS A 775 -1.60 -40.04 15.24
CA HIS A 775 -1.76 -40.84 14.03
C HIS A 775 -0.41 -41.31 13.45
N GLU A 776 0.59 -40.42 13.38
CA GLU A 776 1.96 -40.76 12.99
C GLU A 776 2.54 -41.84 13.94
N SER A 777 2.32 -41.70 15.25
CA SER A 777 2.73 -42.70 16.25
C SER A 777 2.04 -44.06 16.04
N ARG A 778 0.75 -44.08 15.70
CA ARG A 778 0.03 -45.32 15.36
C ARG A 778 0.58 -45.98 14.09
N ILE A 779 0.87 -45.21 13.04
CA ILE A 779 1.48 -45.75 11.81
C ILE A 779 2.84 -46.38 12.12
N ILE A 780 3.68 -45.72 12.92
CA ILE A 780 4.99 -46.26 13.32
C ILE A 780 4.83 -47.57 14.08
N ASN A 781 3.88 -47.65 15.02
CA ASN A 781 3.61 -48.88 15.77
C ASN A 781 3.10 -50.01 14.87
N LEU A 782 2.18 -49.72 13.94
CA LEU A 782 1.70 -50.70 12.97
C LEU A 782 2.84 -51.21 12.07
N GLY A 783 3.73 -50.33 11.60
CA GLY A 783 4.90 -50.72 10.83
C GLY A 783 5.88 -51.61 11.62
N GLN A 784 6.01 -51.38 12.93
CA GLN A 784 6.81 -52.24 13.80
C GLN A 784 6.15 -53.61 14.03
N GLU A 785 4.83 -53.67 14.16
CA GLU A 785 4.06 -54.92 14.26
C GLU A 785 4.13 -55.72 12.96
N GLU A 786 3.97 -55.07 11.81
CA GLU A 786 4.14 -55.68 10.49
C GLU A 786 5.54 -56.26 10.31
N ALA A 787 6.59 -55.52 10.73
CA ALA A 787 7.96 -56.02 10.70
C ALA A 787 8.14 -57.28 11.57
N LYS A 788 7.55 -57.32 12.77
CA LYS A 788 7.58 -58.51 13.65
C LYS A 788 6.87 -59.70 13.01
N LEU A 789 5.72 -59.47 12.38
CA LEU A 789 4.97 -60.51 11.66
C LEU A 789 5.77 -61.04 10.47
N LEU A 790 6.41 -60.18 9.68
CA LEU A 790 7.29 -60.59 8.59
C LEU A 790 8.48 -61.44 9.07
N ASP A 791 9.08 -61.09 10.21
CA ASP A 791 10.16 -61.88 10.82
C ASP A 791 9.67 -63.22 11.38
N GLN A 792 8.42 -63.30 11.85
CA GLN A 792 7.79 -64.56 12.21
C GLN A 792 7.54 -65.43 10.98
N ILE A 793 6.95 -64.87 9.92
CA ILE A 793 6.70 -65.57 8.66
C ILE A 793 8.02 -66.10 8.06
N LYS A 794 9.10 -65.32 8.11
CA LYS A 794 10.43 -65.79 7.68
C LYS A 794 10.92 -66.99 8.49
N ARG A 795 10.76 -66.95 9.82
CA ARG A 795 11.14 -68.07 10.71
C ARG A 795 10.32 -69.33 10.42
N GLU A 796 9.00 -69.19 10.28
CA GLU A 796 8.10 -70.31 9.95
C GLU A 796 8.40 -70.88 8.56
N LYS A 797 8.62 -70.02 7.56
CA LYS A 797 9.05 -70.45 6.22
C LYS A 797 10.35 -71.27 6.27
N GLN A 798 11.31 -70.84 7.08
CA GLN A 798 12.57 -71.57 7.25
C GLN A 798 12.36 -72.90 7.98
N GLN A 799 11.49 -72.97 8.98
CA GLN A 799 11.09 -74.23 9.62
C GLN A 799 10.43 -75.20 8.63
N ILE A 800 9.51 -74.71 7.79
CA ILE A 800 8.87 -75.51 6.74
C ILE A 800 9.89 -76.03 5.73
N GLN A 801 10.85 -75.19 5.29
CA GLN A 801 11.93 -75.62 4.40
C GLN A 801 12.79 -76.73 5.04
N ASN A 802 13.12 -76.60 6.33
CA ASN A 802 13.86 -77.63 7.04
C ASN A 802 13.06 -78.94 7.13
N LEU A 803 11.76 -78.88 7.42
CA LEU A 803 10.87 -80.04 7.47
C LEU A 803 10.78 -80.74 6.10
N LEU A 804 10.61 -79.98 5.02
CA LEU A 804 10.60 -80.51 3.65
C LEU A 804 11.92 -81.18 3.29
N LYS A 805 13.06 -80.59 3.71
CA LYS A 805 14.38 -81.20 3.51
C LYS A 805 14.48 -82.55 4.25
N THR A 806 14.12 -82.59 5.53
CA THR A 806 14.11 -83.86 6.30
C THR A 806 13.16 -84.89 5.71
N GLN A 807 12.01 -84.49 5.18
CA GLN A 807 11.07 -85.40 4.52
C GLN A 807 11.67 -85.95 3.21
N GLY A 808 12.39 -85.12 2.44
CA GLY A 808 13.12 -85.55 1.26
C GLY A 808 14.22 -86.57 1.58
N GLU A 809 15.00 -86.31 2.65
CA GLU A 809 16.01 -87.23 3.17
C GLU A 809 15.38 -88.56 3.59
N LEU A 810 14.29 -88.52 4.37
CA LEU A 810 13.52 -89.71 4.78
C LEU A 810 12.99 -90.52 3.60
N ARG A 811 12.41 -89.85 2.59
CA ARG A 811 11.96 -90.53 1.36
C ARG A 811 13.12 -91.21 0.65
N SER A 812 14.29 -90.58 0.58
CA SER A 812 15.48 -91.19 -0.01
C SER A 812 15.91 -92.44 0.75
N HIS A 813 15.83 -92.44 2.09
CA HIS A 813 16.16 -93.62 2.89
C HIS A 813 15.14 -94.75 2.75
N VAL A 814 13.84 -94.43 2.66
CA VAL A 814 12.78 -95.45 2.49
C VAL A 814 12.79 -96.08 1.09
N SER A 815 13.32 -95.38 0.10
CA SER A 815 13.44 -95.89 -1.28
C SER A 815 14.74 -96.63 -1.56
N LYS A 816 15.69 -96.66 -0.61
CA LYS A 816 16.90 -97.47 -0.73
C LYS A 816 16.56 -98.97 -0.64
N SER A 817 17.18 -99.76 -1.48
CA SER A 817 17.04 -101.22 -1.42
C SER A 817 17.70 -101.78 -0.15
N SER A 818 17.29 -102.98 0.27
CA SER A 818 17.90 -103.66 1.44
C SER A 818 19.43 -103.77 1.34
N GLU A 819 19.97 -103.93 0.12
CA GLU A 819 21.41 -103.97 -0.13
C GLU A 819 22.07 -102.60 0.05
N GLU A 820 21.43 -101.53 -0.42
CA GLU A 820 21.93 -100.16 -0.24
C GLU A 820 21.90 -99.74 1.23
N ILE A 821 20.88 -100.16 1.99
CA ILE A 821 20.80 -99.93 3.44
C ILE A 821 21.94 -100.67 4.16
N GLN A 822 22.25 -101.91 3.77
CA GLN A 822 23.37 -102.65 4.37
C GLN A 822 24.74 -102.04 4.04
N GLU A 823 24.92 -101.53 2.82
CA GLU A 823 26.17 -100.86 2.44
C GLU A 823 26.34 -99.54 3.19
N GLU A 824 25.25 -98.80 3.40
CA GLU A 824 25.23 -97.55 4.17
C GLU A 824 25.49 -97.80 5.67
N ILE A 825 24.94 -98.88 6.23
CA ILE A 825 25.27 -99.34 7.60
C ILE A 825 26.77 -99.67 7.71
N LYS A 826 27.33 -100.41 6.75
CA LYS A 826 28.78 -100.71 6.74
C LYS A 826 29.64 -99.45 6.65
N GLN A 827 29.24 -98.47 5.85
CA GLN A 827 29.96 -97.19 5.76
C GLN A 827 29.87 -96.40 7.06
N LEU A 828 28.70 -96.37 7.70
CA LEU A 828 28.52 -95.74 9.02
C LEU A 828 29.35 -96.46 10.09
N GLU A 829 29.36 -97.79 10.11
CA GLU A 829 30.21 -98.58 11.02
C GLU A 829 31.70 -98.26 10.82
N ALA A 830 32.15 -98.17 9.56
CA ALA A 830 33.53 -97.81 9.23
C ALA A 830 33.88 -96.36 9.66
N GLN A 831 32.97 -95.41 9.44
CA GLN A 831 33.16 -94.02 9.89
C GLN A 831 33.18 -93.91 11.41
N LEU A 832 32.27 -94.60 12.10
CA LEU A 832 32.19 -94.62 13.56
C LEU A 832 33.45 -95.28 14.15
N PHE A 833 33.94 -96.35 13.51
CA PHE A 833 35.22 -96.97 13.85
C PHE A 833 36.39 -96.01 13.64
N SER A 834 36.40 -95.21 12.55
CA SER A 834 37.43 -94.20 12.30
C SER A 834 37.41 -93.05 13.32
N LEU A 835 36.22 -92.57 13.71
CA LEU A 835 36.06 -91.54 14.74
C LEU A 835 36.50 -92.06 16.11
N VAL A 836 36.11 -93.28 16.48
CA VAL A 836 36.50 -93.90 17.74
C VAL A 836 38.02 -94.14 17.80
N THR A 837 38.65 -94.52 16.68
CA THR A 837 40.11 -94.69 16.61
C THR A 837 40.86 -93.35 16.61
N GLU A 838 40.35 -92.33 15.93
CA GLU A 838 40.95 -90.98 15.91
C GLU A 838 40.84 -90.27 17.28
N TYR A 839 39.76 -90.53 18.03
CA TYR A 839 39.57 -89.98 19.37
C TYR A 839 40.16 -90.85 20.51
N ALA A 840 40.66 -92.05 20.23
CA ALA A 840 41.34 -92.88 21.22
C ALA A 840 42.75 -92.35 21.60
N GLU A 841 43.33 -91.45 20.80
CA GLU A 841 44.68 -90.91 21.03
C GLU A 841 44.71 -89.53 21.73
N LYS A 842 43.54 -88.94 22.04
CA LYS A 842 43.44 -87.64 22.74
C LYS A 842 42.64 -87.77 24.05
N PRO A 843 42.99 -87.04 25.13
CA PRO A 843 42.21 -87.06 26.36
C PRO A 843 40.78 -86.59 26.06
N ILE A 844 39.82 -87.47 26.35
CA ILE A 844 38.41 -87.34 26.00
C ILE A 844 37.86 -86.03 26.58
N SER A 845 37.50 -85.06 25.72
CA SER A 845 36.81 -83.85 26.16
C SER A 845 35.37 -84.18 26.54
N THR A 846 34.81 -83.42 27.50
CA THR A 846 33.46 -83.60 28.04
C THR A 846 32.37 -83.54 26.96
N GLU A 847 32.59 -82.80 25.88
CA GLU A 847 31.66 -82.77 24.72
C GLU A 847 31.56 -84.13 24.00
N ILE A 848 32.61 -84.95 24.01
CA ILE A 848 32.60 -86.28 23.39
C ILE A 848 31.80 -87.26 24.26
N LEU A 849 31.88 -87.13 25.58
CA LEU A 849 31.06 -87.90 26.50
C LEU A 849 29.57 -87.53 26.39
N ASP A 850 29.25 -86.24 26.28
CA ASP A 850 27.86 -85.77 26.10
C ASP A 850 27.27 -86.20 24.74
N THR A 851 28.10 -86.22 23.69
CA THR A 851 27.66 -86.71 22.37
C THR A 851 27.50 -88.23 22.34
N LEU A 852 28.39 -89.00 22.96
CA LEU A 852 28.25 -90.45 23.13
C LEU A 852 27.04 -90.82 24.00
N GLU A 853 26.78 -90.07 25.07
CA GLU A 853 25.62 -90.29 25.93
C GLU A 853 24.30 -90.00 25.20
N ASN A 854 24.27 -88.93 24.39
CA ASN A 854 23.11 -88.65 23.54
C ASN A 854 22.93 -89.70 22.43
N LEU A 855 24.02 -90.21 21.85
CA LEU A 855 23.94 -91.27 20.84
C LEU A 855 23.43 -92.58 21.44
N SER A 856 23.90 -92.93 22.64
CA SER A 856 23.45 -94.09 23.41
C SER A 856 21.96 -94.01 23.75
N LYS A 857 21.47 -92.85 24.21
CA LYS A 857 20.03 -92.62 24.46
C LYS A 857 19.19 -92.73 23.18
N LYS A 858 19.73 -92.33 22.03
CA LYS A 858 19.05 -92.42 20.73
C LYS A 858 18.98 -93.86 20.22
N LEU A 859 20.07 -94.63 20.37
CA LEU A 859 20.10 -96.06 20.06
C LEU A 859 19.16 -96.87 20.95
N GLN A 860 19.09 -96.54 22.25
CA GLN A 860 18.19 -97.21 23.19
C GLN A 860 16.71 -96.99 22.82
N ARG A 861 16.32 -95.77 22.43
CA ARG A 861 14.96 -95.49 21.94
C ARG A 861 14.62 -96.24 20.66
N LEU A 862 15.57 -96.34 19.73
CA LEU A 862 15.38 -97.11 18.50
C LEU A 862 15.24 -98.62 18.77
N LEU A 863 15.95 -99.16 19.76
CA LEU A 863 15.81 -100.55 20.19
C LEU A 863 14.49 -100.83 20.90
N ASP A 864 13.96 -99.85 21.65
CA ASP A 864 12.68 -99.95 22.35
C ASP A 864 11.47 -99.76 21.40
N GLU A 865 11.66 -99.15 20.24
CA GLU A 865 10.63 -98.95 19.19
C GLU A 865 10.48 -100.13 18.21
N ILE A 866 11.34 -101.17 18.30
CA ILE A 866 11.16 -102.41 17.52
C ILE A 866 10.10 -103.28 18.21
N PRO A 867 8.94 -103.55 17.58
CA PRO A 867 7.94 -104.44 18.15
C PRO A 867 8.50 -105.86 18.25
N LYS A 868 8.34 -106.50 19.42
CA LYS A 868 8.71 -107.92 19.62
C LYS A 868 7.86 -108.87 18.80
#